data_AF-A0A7V4N2U8-F1
#
_entry.id   AF-A0A7V4N2U8-F1
#
_cell.length_a   1.000
_cell.length_b   1.000
_cell.length_c   1.000
_cell.angle_alpha   90.00
_cell.angle_beta   90.00
_cell.angle_gamma   90.00
#
_symmetry.space_group_name_H-M   'P 1'
#
loop_
_entity.id
_entity.type
_entity.pdbx_description
1 polymer ?
#
loop_
_entity_poly.entity_id
_entity_poly.type
_entity_poly.pdbx_seq_one_letter_code
_entity_poly.pdbx_strand_id
1 'polypeptide(L)'
;ARLTNILIKKLSEDKDGLNPIYMMLDSGARGSKEQIRQLCGMRGLMAKPQKSGATTSEIIENPILANFKEGLSVLEYFISTHGARKGLADTALKTADAGYLTRRLVDVSQDVIITEEDCGTLRGITATAIKNNEEVVESLYERILGRTSVHDIYHPLTGKLIVAAGEEITEEIAKEIEESPIEEVEIRSVLTCESRKGVCVKCYGRNLATGRLVEIGEACGIIAAQSIGEPGTQLTLRTFHVGGTAASIATQNNITVNYDGIAEIEELKVIEKTEKGQKVDIVIGRMGELRIVDKNTKIVLSSHNIPYGSKLYIKPGDEVKKGQKVCEWDPYNAVIISESSGKVVFESIQEGLTYREEADEQTGYREKVIIESRDKTKNPVIKICDEKGEVLKAYNLPVGAHIMVEENEKVEAGDILVKIPRVVGKSGDITGGLPRVTELFEARNPSNPAIVSEIDGEVSFGKVKRGNREIIIRSRTGEEKKYLVPLSRQILVQENDYVRAGTPLSDGAITPMDILLIKGPTKLQEYIVNEIQEVYRMQGVKINDKHFEVIVRQMMRKVEIDDPGDTRFLEKQVVDKWEFMAENDSIYGKKYVIDPGDSQTVKAGSIITARKLRDENSMLKRKDLKPIVARDTIPATSTQMLQGITRAALHTQSWISAASFQETTKVLNEAAILGKVDYLEGLKENVIVGHLIPAGTGLRNYQDIIVGSMEEMEKLQAASSSQEGPKESEVESVSK
;
A
#
# COMPACT_ATOMS: atom_id res chain seq x y z
N ALA A 1 -3.41 22.69 -23.62
CA ALA A 1 -4.14 23.37 -22.53
C ALA A 1 -4.69 24.75 -22.94
N ARG A 2 -3.86 25.70 -23.39
CA ARG A 2 -4.28 27.09 -23.69
C ARG A 2 -5.43 27.20 -24.71
N LEU A 3 -5.36 26.46 -25.82
CA LEU A 3 -6.39 26.45 -26.86
C LEU A 3 -7.75 25.98 -26.32
N THR A 4 -7.75 24.92 -25.49
CA THR A 4 -8.94 24.37 -24.85
C THR A 4 -9.60 25.39 -23.94
N ASN A 5 -8.82 26.10 -23.12
CA ASN A 5 -9.36 27.10 -22.19
C ASN A 5 -9.98 28.29 -22.93
N ILE A 6 -9.33 28.77 -24.00
CA ILE A 6 -9.87 29.84 -24.84
C ILE A 6 -11.17 29.40 -25.50
N LEU A 7 -11.22 28.17 -26.00
CA LEU A 7 -12.39 27.62 -26.68
C LEU A 7 -13.58 27.45 -25.72
N ILE A 8 -13.34 26.94 -24.52
CA ILE A 8 -14.38 26.84 -23.47
C ILE A 8 -14.87 28.23 -23.07
N LYS A 9 -13.98 29.19 -22.88
CA LYS A 9 -14.36 30.56 -22.53
C LYS A 9 -15.24 31.22 -23.60
N LYS A 10 -14.92 31.01 -24.88
CA LYS A 10 -15.77 31.47 -25.98
C LYS A 10 -17.13 30.77 -26.00
N LEU A 11 -17.17 29.47 -25.72
CA LEU A 11 -18.43 28.72 -25.65
C LEU A 11 -19.30 29.14 -24.46
N SER A 12 -18.71 29.54 -23.33
CA SER A 12 -19.44 30.05 -22.17
C SER A 12 -19.99 31.47 -22.38
N GLU A 13 -19.31 32.28 -23.18
CA GLU A 13 -19.74 33.65 -23.51
C GLU A 13 -20.77 33.68 -24.67
N ASP A 14 -20.83 32.62 -25.48
CA ASP A 14 -21.75 32.52 -26.61
C ASP A 14 -23.20 32.38 -26.16
N LYS A 15 -24.09 33.18 -26.76
CA LYS A 15 -25.53 33.27 -26.43
C LYS A 15 -25.79 33.47 -24.92
N ASP A 16 -25.01 34.31 -24.26
CA ASP A 16 -25.13 34.56 -22.81
C ASP A 16 -25.06 33.27 -21.97
N GLY A 17 -24.25 32.29 -22.41
CA GLY A 17 -24.09 31.00 -21.74
C GLY A 17 -25.10 29.92 -22.16
N LEU A 18 -26.03 30.22 -23.06
CA LEU A 18 -27.03 29.27 -23.58
C LEU A 18 -26.56 28.51 -24.83
N ASN A 19 -25.25 28.37 -25.02
CA ASN A 19 -24.73 27.48 -26.05
C ASN A 19 -25.05 26.02 -25.68
N PRO A 20 -25.78 25.24 -26.51
CA PRO A 20 -26.19 23.88 -26.14
C PRO A 20 -25.03 22.93 -25.85
N ILE A 21 -23.90 23.07 -26.53
CA ILE A 21 -22.70 22.24 -26.32
C ILE A 21 -22.07 22.60 -24.97
N TYR A 22 -22.02 23.90 -24.64
CA TYR A 22 -21.56 24.35 -23.34
C TYR A 22 -22.51 23.88 -22.23
N MET A 23 -23.82 24.01 -22.40
CA MET A 23 -24.81 23.53 -21.44
C MET A 23 -24.70 22.02 -21.20
N MET A 24 -24.46 21.21 -22.23
CA MET A 24 -24.22 19.76 -22.08
C MET A 24 -22.95 19.44 -21.28
N LEU A 25 -21.90 20.25 -21.44
CA LEU A 25 -20.66 20.14 -20.68
C LEU A 25 -20.84 20.60 -19.22
N ASP A 26 -21.43 21.76 -19.03
CA ASP A 26 -21.59 22.44 -17.73
C ASP A 26 -22.58 21.70 -16.82
N SER A 27 -23.67 21.18 -17.40
CA SER A 27 -24.61 20.30 -16.70
C SER A 27 -24.01 18.94 -16.32
N GLY A 28 -22.86 18.56 -16.89
CA GLY A 28 -22.28 17.23 -16.73
C GLY A 28 -23.09 16.11 -17.38
N ALA A 29 -24.12 16.42 -18.18
CA ALA A 29 -24.99 15.43 -18.78
C ALA A 29 -24.24 14.51 -19.74
N ARG A 30 -23.42 15.07 -20.63
CA ARG A 30 -22.55 14.33 -21.54
C ARG A 30 -21.54 15.26 -22.19
N GLY A 31 -20.27 14.87 -22.17
CA GLY A 31 -19.21 15.62 -22.84
C GLY A 31 -18.01 15.83 -21.93
N SER A 32 -16.81 15.88 -22.50
CA SER A 32 -15.62 16.33 -21.78
C SER A 32 -14.96 17.51 -22.50
N LYS A 33 -14.16 18.27 -21.76
CA LYS A 33 -13.34 19.36 -22.32
C LYS A 33 -12.45 18.87 -23.47
N GLU A 34 -11.99 17.63 -23.38
CA GLU A 34 -11.16 16.99 -24.41
C GLU A 34 -11.96 16.64 -25.67
N GLN A 35 -13.19 16.13 -25.51
CA GLN A 35 -14.08 15.85 -26.64
C GLN A 35 -14.43 17.14 -27.40
N ILE A 36 -14.72 18.21 -26.67
CA ILE A 36 -15.00 19.53 -27.27
C ILE A 36 -13.76 20.09 -27.97
N ARG A 37 -12.56 19.89 -27.41
CA ARG A 37 -11.30 20.23 -28.09
C ARG A 37 -11.18 19.51 -29.43
N GLN A 38 -11.51 18.22 -29.50
CA GLN A 38 -11.45 17.47 -30.77
C GLN A 38 -12.53 17.91 -31.76
N LEU A 39 -13.71 18.33 -31.28
CA LEU A 39 -14.81 18.79 -32.13
C LEU A 39 -14.53 20.12 -32.82
N CYS A 40 -14.02 21.11 -32.09
CA CYS A 40 -13.93 22.50 -32.58
C CYS A 40 -12.54 23.13 -32.49
N GLY A 41 -11.59 22.49 -31.81
CA GLY A 41 -10.22 22.99 -31.64
C GLY A 41 -9.28 22.32 -32.62
N MET A 42 -8.69 21.20 -32.19
CA MET A 42 -7.85 20.33 -33.00
C MET A 42 -7.86 18.94 -32.40
N ARG A 43 -7.61 17.92 -33.22
CA ARG A 43 -7.53 16.54 -32.73
C ARG A 43 -6.21 16.23 -32.01
N GLY A 44 -5.10 16.80 -32.49
CA GLY A 44 -3.79 16.72 -31.84
C GLY A 44 -2.97 15.48 -32.20
N LEU A 45 -2.06 15.10 -31.31
CA LEU A 45 -1.12 13.99 -31.49
C LEU A 45 -1.76 12.64 -31.18
N MET A 46 -1.50 11.64 -32.03
CA MET A 46 -2.03 10.28 -31.91
C MET A 46 -0.94 9.28 -31.50
N ALA A 47 -1.32 8.25 -30.74
CA ALA A 47 -0.41 7.17 -30.38
C ALA A 47 -0.17 6.19 -31.55
N LYS A 48 1.08 5.77 -31.71
CA LYS A 48 1.48 4.75 -32.69
C LYS A 48 1.18 3.34 -32.15
N PRO A 49 0.75 2.39 -32.99
CA PRO A 49 0.67 0.99 -32.60
C PRO A 49 2.08 0.46 -32.30
N GLN A 50 2.28 -0.16 -31.14
CA GLN A 50 3.57 -0.72 -30.76
C GLN A 50 3.93 -1.92 -31.65
N LYS A 51 5.19 -2.00 -32.07
CA LYS A 51 5.78 -3.25 -32.57
C LYS A 51 6.18 -4.10 -31.37
N SER A 52 6.00 -5.42 -31.46
CA SER A 52 6.41 -6.38 -30.42
C SER A 52 7.88 -6.17 -30.05
N GLY A 53 8.17 -5.58 -28.89
CA GLY A 53 9.52 -5.31 -28.39
C GLY A 53 9.84 -3.86 -28.01
N ALA A 54 9.01 -2.87 -28.35
CA ALA A 54 9.20 -1.48 -27.93
C ALA A 54 8.53 -1.20 -26.57
N THR A 55 9.30 -0.70 -25.60
CA THR A 55 8.87 -0.46 -24.21
C THR A 55 8.09 0.84 -24.02
N THR A 56 8.21 1.81 -24.93
CA THR A 56 7.55 3.12 -24.84
C THR A 56 6.43 3.26 -25.86
N SER A 57 5.33 3.90 -25.48
CA SER A 57 4.26 4.29 -26.40
C SER A 57 4.75 5.43 -27.28
N GLU A 58 5.23 5.12 -28.48
CA GLU A 58 5.63 6.13 -29.45
C GLU A 58 4.42 6.97 -29.90
N ILE A 59 4.61 8.28 -29.96
CA ILE A 59 3.62 9.22 -30.49
C ILE A 59 3.97 9.48 -31.96
N ILE A 60 2.94 9.59 -32.81
CA ILE A 60 3.14 9.97 -34.21
C ILE A 60 3.46 11.46 -34.25
N GLU A 61 4.64 11.80 -34.78
CA GLU A 61 5.18 13.17 -34.81
C GLU A 61 4.28 14.15 -35.57
N ASN A 62 3.59 13.69 -36.62
CA ASN A 62 2.68 14.51 -37.41
C ASN A 62 1.34 14.71 -36.67
N PRO A 63 1.04 15.92 -36.16
CA PRO A 63 -0.21 16.18 -35.46
C PRO A 63 -1.37 16.35 -36.46
N ILE A 64 -2.57 15.98 -36.02
CA ILE A 64 -3.80 16.28 -36.74
C ILE A 64 -4.26 17.68 -36.32
N LEU A 65 -4.03 18.65 -37.20
CA LEU A 65 -4.38 20.05 -36.96
C LEU A 65 -5.87 20.30 -37.14
N ALA A 66 -6.51 19.57 -38.07
CA ALA A 66 -7.93 19.67 -38.32
C ALA A 66 -8.77 19.21 -37.12
N ASN A 67 -9.99 19.75 -37.05
CA ASN A 67 -11.02 19.35 -36.09
C ASN A 67 -12.19 18.65 -36.82
N PHE A 68 -13.10 18.02 -36.06
CA PHE A 68 -14.22 17.30 -36.67
C PHE A 68 -15.21 18.21 -37.40
N LYS A 69 -15.30 19.50 -37.03
CA LYS A 69 -16.16 20.47 -37.71
C LYS A 69 -15.62 20.85 -39.10
N GLU A 70 -14.31 20.96 -39.25
CA GLU A 70 -13.63 21.25 -40.52
C GLU A 70 -13.53 20.02 -41.42
N GLY A 71 -13.49 18.83 -40.82
CA GLY A 71 -13.30 17.56 -41.50
C GLY A 71 -11.82 17.15 -41.56
N LEU A 72 -11.57 15.85 -41.72
CA LEU A 72 -10.23 15.27 -41.74
C LEU A 72 -9.83 14.89 -43.16
N SER A 73 -8.57 15.14 -43.53
CA SER A 73 -8.01 14.58 -44.76
C SER A 73 -7.90 13.06 -44.68
N VAL A 74 -7.75 12.39 -45.83
CA VAL A 74 -7.60 10.91 -45.88
C VAL A 74 -6.42 10.44 -45.04
N LEU A 75 -5.30 11.17 -45.05
CA LEU A 75 -4.11 10.84 -44.28
C LEU A 75 -4.34 11.01 -42.77
N GLU A 76 -4.92 12.13 -42.34
CA GLU A 76 -5.24 12.38 -40.93
C GLU A 76 -6.26 11.38 -40.38
N TYR A 77 -7.27 11.03 -41.19
CA TYR A 77 -8.21 9.98 -40.85
C TYR A 77 -7.51 8.63 -40.69
N PHE A 78 -6.65 8.25 -41.65
CA PHE A 78 -5.87 7.01 -41.57
C PHE A 78 -4.98 6.94 -40.33
N ILE A 79 -4.24 8.01 -40.02
CA ILE A 79 -3.42 8.13 -38.79
C ILE A 79 -4.30 7.92 -37.55
N SER A 80 -5.48 8.52 -37.52
CA SER A 80 -6.42 8.34 -36.41
C SER A 80 -6.93 6.90 -36.28
N THR A 81 -7.03 6.12 -37.36
CA THR A 81 -7.54 4.74 -37.29
C THR A 81 -6.63 3.83 -36.47
N HIS A 82 -5.32 4.11 -36.44
CA HIS A 82 -4.36 3.32 -35.67
C HIS A 82 -4.65 3.34 -34.17
N GLY A 83 -4.83 4.54 -33.61
CA GLY A 83 -5.20 4.72 -32.20
C GLY A 83 -6.56 4.10 -31.87
N ALA A 84 -7.56 4.34 -32.73
CA ALA A 84 -8.91 3.80 -32.54
C ALA A 84 -8.96 2.26 -32.56
N ARG A 85 -8.26 1.63 -33.52
CA ARG A 85 -8.18 0.17 -33.64
C ARG A 85 -7.48 -0.46 -32.45
N LYS A 86 -6.37 0.13 -31.98
CA LYS A 86 -5.67 -0.34 -30.78
C LYS A 86 -6.60 -0.26 -29.56
N GLY A 87 -7.28 0.85 -29.36
CA GLY A 87 -8.24 1.01 -28.26
C GLY A 87 -9.37 -0.02 -28.27
N LEU A 88 -9.94 -0.31 -29.44
CA LEU A 88 -11.00 -1.34 -29.58
C LEU A 88 -10.47 -2.75 -29.32
N ALA A 89 -9.29 -3.09 -29.83
CA ALA A 89 -8.66 -4.39 -29.60
C ALA A 89 -8.31 -4.59 -28.12
N ASP A 90 -7.69 -3.58 -27.49
CA ASP A 90 -7.37 -3.61 -26.06
C ASP A 90 -8.62 -3.77 -25.21
N THR A 91 -9.71 -3.08 -25.57
CA THR A 91 -11.00 -3.20 -24.89
C THR A 91 -11.53 -4.63 -24.95
N ALA A 92 -11.53 -5.24 -26.15
CA ALA A 92 -12.02 -6.59 -26.33
C ALA A 92 -11.17 -7.64 -25.58
N LEU A 93 -9.86 -7.44 -25.49
CA LEU A 93 -8.94 -8.38 -24.83
C LEU A 93 -8.89 -8.18 -23.31
N LYS A 94 -8.69 -6.95 -22.84
CA LYS A 94 -8.48 -6.64 -21.41
C LYS A 94 -9.72 -6.83 -20.55
N THR A 95 -10.92 -6.82 -21.15
CA THR A 95 -12.17 -7.12 -20.43
C THR A 95 -12.13 -8.54 -19.85
N ALA A 96 -11.55 -9.50 -20.57
CA ALA A 96 -11.40 -10.87 -20.07
C ALA A 96 -10.47 -10.94 -18.85
N ASP A 97 -9.37 -10.17 -18.85
CA ASP A 97 -8.43 -10.11 -17.74
C ASP A 97 -9.08 -9.52 -16.47
N ALA A 98 -9.89 -8.46 -16.61
CA ALA A 98 -10.63 -7.85 -15.51
C ALA A 98 -11.71 -8.78 -14.93
N GLY A 99 -12.45 -9.46 -15.81
CA GLY A 99 -13.44 -10.46 -15.39
C GLY A 99 -12.78 -11.65 -14.68
N TYR A 100 -11.62 -12.08 -15.16
CA TYR A 100 -10.83 -13.13 -14.55
C TYR A 100 -10.27 -12.72 -13.18
N LEU A 101 -9.80 -11.47 -13.03
CA LEU A 101 -9.41 -10.93 -11.72
C LEU A 101 -10.59 -10.93 -10.75
N THR A 102 -11.77 -10.47 -11.19
CA THR A 102 -13.00 -10.46 -10.36
C THR A 102 -13.33 -11.85 -9.84
N ARG A 103 -13.26 -12.87 -10.72
CA ARG A 103 -13.46 -14.26 -10.33
C ARG A 103 -12.48 -14.68 -9.23
N ARG A 104 -11.18 -14.39 -9.39
CA ARG A 104 -10.16 -14.72 -8.39
C ARG A 104 -10.37 -14.02 -7.05
N LEU A 105 -10.80 -12.76 -7.07
CA LEU A 105 -11.13 -12.00 -5.86
C LEU A 105 -12.28 -12.65 -5.10
N VAL A 106 -13.34 -13.08 -5.80
CA VAL A 106 -14.46 -13.82 -5.21
C VAL A 106 -13.99 -15.13 -4.61
N ASP A 107 -13.16 -15.89 -5.33
CA ASP A 107 -12.67 -17.20 -4.87
C ASP A 107 -11.85 -17.12 -3.57
N VAL A 108 -11.09 -16.04 -3.38
CA VAL A 108 -10.31 -15.82 -2.15
C VAL A 108 -11.15 -15.31 -0.99
N SER A 109 -12.14 -14.47 -1.28
CA SER A 109 -12.86 -13.71 -0.24
C SER A 109 -14.23 -14.27 0.11
N GLN A 110 -14.75 -15.24 -0.63
CA GLN A 110 -16.09 -15.81 -0.40
C GLN A 110 -16.34 -16.22 1.06
N ASP A 111 -15.36 -16.79 1.76
CA ASP A 111 -15.54 -17.29 3.13
C ASP A 111 -15.53 -16.17 4.19
N VAL A 112 -15.43 -14.91 3.75
CA VAL A 112 -15.46 -13.73 4.62
C VAL A 112 -16.88 -13.23 4.79
N ILE A 113 -17.52 -13.68 5.88
CA ILE A 113 -18.85 -13.26 6.32
C ILE A 113 -18.76 -12.56 7.68
N ILE A 114 -19.78 -11.79 8.05
CA ILE A 114 -19.90 -11.27 9.42
C ILE A 114 -20.43 -12.37 10.34
N THR A 115 -19.68 -12.72 11.38
CA THR A 115 -20.00 -13.87 12.26
C THR A 115 -20.34 -13.48 13.70
N GLU A 116 -19.77 -12.39 14.19
CA GLU A 116 -19.90 -11.94 15.57
C GLU A 116 -19.94 -10.41 15.65
N GLU A 117 -20.41 -9.85 16.77
CA GLU A 117 -20.52 -8.39 16.93
C GLU A 117 -19.16 -7.72 17.20
N ASP A 118 -18.36 -8.29 18.11
CA ASP A 118 -17.08 -7.74 18.54
C ASP A 118 -16.06 -8.86 18.78
N CYS A 119 -14.88 -8.75 18.17
CA CYS A 119 -13.79 -9.70 18.39
C CYS A 119 -12.91 -9.33 19.60
N GLY A 120 -13.13 -8.19 20.23
CA GLY A 120 -12.37 -7.72 21.39
C GLY A 120 -10.97 -7.20 21.08
N THR A 121 -10.57 -7.10 19.80
CA THR A 121 -9.26 -6.58 19.42
C THR A 121 -9.06 -5.15 19.90
N LEU A 122 -7.91 -4.90 20.54
CA LEU A 122 -7.46 -3.56 20.91
C LEU A 122 -6.57 -2.93 19.84
N ARG A 123 -6.40 -3.61 18.70
CA ARG A 123 -5.51 -3.19 17.61
C ARG A 123 -6.30 -2.44 16.54
N GLY A 124 -5.80 -1.27 16.16
CA GLY A 124 -6.33 -0.46 15.06
C GLY A 124 -5.35 -0.28 13.91
N ILE A 125 -5.82 0.45 12.92
CA ILE A 125 -4.98 1.15 11.93
C ILE A 125 -5.10 2.65 12.16
N THR A 126 -4.00 3.36 11.98
CA THR A 126 -3.98 4.83 12.03
C THR A 126 -4.48 5.39 10.71
N ALA A 127 -5.67 5.97 10.71
CA ALA A 127 -6.23 6.67 9.55
C ALA A 127 -5.75 8.12 9.52
N THR A 128 -5.19 8.54 8.40
CA THR A 128 -4.72 9.91 8.14
C THR A 128 -5.28 10.40 6.80
N ALA A 129 -5.45 11.71 6.63
CA ALA A 129 -5.82 12.28 5.34
C ALA A 129 -4.73 11.97 4.29
N ILE A 130 -5.13 11.47 3.12
CA ILE A 130 -4.17 11.15 2.05
C ILE A 130 -3.90 12.44 1.26
N LYS A 131 -2.70 12.98 1.44
CA LYS A 131 -2.22 14.19 0.78
C LYS A 131 -1.24 13.80 -0.32
N ASN A 132 -1.55 14.13 -1.58
CA ASN A 132 -0.56 14.07 -2.65
C ASN A 132 0.08 15.44 -2.77
N ASN A 133 1.26 15.60 -2.18
CA ASN A 133 1.91 16.89 -1.96
C ASN A 133 1.02 17.84 -1.14
N GLU A 134 0.37 18.81 -1.80
CA GLU A 134 -0.49 19.81 -1.17
C GLU A 134 -1.99 19.60 -1.47
N GLU A 135 -2.34 18.74 -2.43
CA GLU A 135 -3.73 18.45 -2.74
C GLU A 135 -4.23 17.31 -1.84
N VAL A 136 -5.25 17.60 -1.03
CA VAL A 136 -5.95 16.59 -0.24
C VAL A 136 -6.77 15.75 -1.22
N VAL A 137 -6.27 14.55 -1.53
CA VAL A 137 -6.94 13.62 -2.43
C VAL A 137 -8.15 13.01 -1.74
N GLU A 138 -8.00 12.72 -0.45
CA GLU A 138 -9.06 12.21 0.40
C GLU A 138 -8.91 12.81 1.79
N SER A 139 -10.01 13.38 2.29
CA SER A 139 -10.02 13.97 3.62
C SER A 139 -10.09 12.91 4.72
N LEU A 140 -9.74 13.31 5.93
CA LEU A 140 -9.86 12.42 7.10
C LEU A 140 -11.32 11.95 7.28
N TYR A 141 -12.28 12.84 7.02
CA TYR A 141 -13.72 12.54 7.05
C TYR A 141 -14.10 11.34 6.17
N GLU A 142 -13.68 11.31 4.90
CA GLU A 142 -14.05 10.22 3.96
C GLU A 142 -13.48 8.87 4.43
N ARG A 143 -12.32 8.85 5.10
CA ARG A 143 -11.67 7.63 5.59
C ARG A 143 -12.29 7.05 6.85
N ILE A 144 -12.65 7.92 7.80
CA ILE A 144 -13.17 7.49 9.10
C ILE A 144 -14.69 7.23 9.09
N LEU A 145 -15.41 7.76 8.09
CA LEU A 145 -16.86 7.63 8.01
C LEU A 145 -17.32 6.17 8.01
N GLY A 146 -18.22 5.83 8.95
CA GLY A 146 -18.77 4.48 9.10
C GLY A 146 -17.75 3.44 9.55
N ARG A 147 -16.65 3.87 10.18
CA ARG A 147 -15.69 3.03 10.91
C ARG A 147 -15.94 3.14 12.41
N THR A 148 -15.32 2.25 13.18
CA THR A 148 -15.43 2.23 14.63
C THR A 148 -14.12 2.72 15.24
N SER A 149 -14.17 3.58 16.25
CA SER A 149 -12.98 4.01 17.00
C SER A 149 -12.37 2.87 17.82
N VAL A 150 -11.04 2.87 17.98
CA VAL A 150 -10.35 1.98 18.94
C VAL A 150 -10.29 2.62 20.32
N HIS A 151 -9.99 3.91 20.35
CA HIS A 151 -9.78 4.70 21.56
C HIS A 151 -10.79 5.84 21.64
N ASP A 152 -10.97 6.37 22.85
CA ASP A 152 -11.73 7.58 23.09
C ASP A 152 -11.05 8.76 22.37
N ILE A 153 -11.81 9.49 21.57
CA ILE A 153 -11.33 10.65 20.81
C ILE A 153 -11.77 11.90 21.55
N TYR A 154 -10.79 12.69 22.02
CA TYR A 154 -11.02 13.96 22.69
C TYR A 154 -10.66 15.12 21.77
N HIS A 155 -11.44 16.18 21.83
CA HIS A 155 -11.10 17.42 21.14
C HIS A 155 -9.89 18.08 21.82
N PRO A 156 -8.76 18.33 21.11
CA PRO A 156 -7.50 18.78 21.74
C PRO A 156 -7.60 20.12 22.49
N LEU A 157 -8.39 21.06 21.97
CA LEU A 157 -8.54 22.41 22.57
C LEU A 157 -9.54 22.47 23.73
N THR A 158 -10.62 21.69 23.68
CA THR A 158 -11.75 21.80 24.64
C THR A 158 -11.76 20.68 25.67
N GLY A 159 -11.05 19.58 25.42
CA GLY A 159 -11.07 18.37 26.25
C GLY A 159 -12.40 17.62 26.22
N LYS A 160 -13.35 18.01 25.36
CA LYS A 160 -14.64 17.34 25.20
C LYS A 160 -14.43 15.99 24.50
N LEU A 161 -15.07 14.95 25.02
CA LEU A 161 -15.14 13.65 24.35
C LEU A 161 -16.02 13.78 23.10
N ILE A 162 -15.46 13.43 21.93
CA ILE A 162 -16.17 13.42 20.64
C ILE A 162 -16.79 12.03 20.42
N VAL A 163 -15.99 10.96 20.63
CA VAL A 163 -16.38 9.56 20.41
C VAL A 163 -15.80 8.67 21.49
N ALA A 164 -16.59 7.76 22.05
CA ALA A 164 -16.07 6.74 22.95
C ALA A 164 -15.50 5.53 22.18
N ALA A 165 -14.57 4.81 22.80
CA ALA A 165 -13.96 3.61 22.23
C ALA A 165 -15.02 2.56 21.85
N GLY A 166 -14.97 2.08 20.61
CA GLY A 166 -15.88 1.05 20.11
C GLY A 166 -17.21 1.56 19.58
N GLU A 167 -17.41 2.89 19.49
CA GLU A 167 -18.56 3.52 18.85
C GLU A 167 -18.33 3.79 17.35
N GLU A 168 -19.42 3.80 16.59
CA GLU A 168 -19.40 4.11 15.15
C GLU A 168 -19.22 5.62 14.92
N ILE A 169 -18.35 5.96 13.98
CA ILE A 169 -18.11 7.32 13.52
C ILE A 169 -19.18 7.67 12.46
N THR A 170 -20.19 8.43 12.89
CA THR A 170 -21.26 8.96 12.03
C THR A 170 -20.82 10.24 11.30
N GLU A 171 -21.63 10.74 10.37
CA GLU A 171 -21.36 11.97 9.61
C GLU A 171 -21.15 13.20 10.51
N GLU A 172 -21.95 13.33 11.58
CA GLU A 172 -21.84 14.45 12.53
C GLU A 172 -20.51 14.42 13.28
N ILE A 173 -20.17 13.23 13.77
CA ILE A 173 -18.92 12.95 14.48
C ILE A 173 -17.71 13.17 13.57
N ALA A 174 -17.74 12.60 12.36
CA ALA A 174 -16.63 12.72 11.41
C ALA A 174 -16.37 14.19 11.05
N LYS A 175 -17.43 15.00 10.97
CA LYS A 175 -17.33 16.45 10.74
C LYS A 175 -16.75 17.18 11.94
N GLU A 176 -17.16 16.82 13.18
CA GLU A 176 -16.56 17.38 14.40
C GLU A 176 -15.05 17.04 14.49
N ILE A 177 -14.66 15.84 14.06
CA ILE A 177 -13.24 15.43 13.98
C ILE A 177 -12.50 16.24 12.90
N GLU A 178 -13.08 16.43 11.72
CA GLU A 178 -12.44 17.18 10.63
C GLU A 178 -12.30 18.69 10.92
N GLU A 179 -13.25 19.28 11.66
CA GLU A 179 -13.17 20.67 12.14
C GLU A 179 -12.17 20.84 13.29
N SER A 180 -11.85 19.75 13.99
CA SER A 180 -10.87 19.72 15.06
C SER A 180 -9.43 19.61 14.52
N PRO A 181 -8.40 20.05 15.28
CA PRO A 181 -7.00 19.94 14.87
C PRO A 181 -6.44 18.51 14.99
N ILE A 182 -7.28 17.48 14.84
CA ILE A 182 -6.89 16.07 14.88
C ILE A 182 -6.44 15.65 13.47
N GLU A 183 -5.19 15.19 13.33
CA GLU A 183 -4.66 14.75 12.04
C GLU A 183 -4.74 13.23 11.82
N GLU A 184 -4.77 12.46 12.92
CA GLU A 184 -4.78 11.01 12.90
C GLU A 184 -5.81 10.44 13.87
N VAL A 185 -6.47 9.37 13.43
CA VAL A 185 -7.46 8.65 14.24
C VAL A 185 -7.19 7.16 14.15
N GLU A 186 -7.10 6.49 15.30
CA GLU A 186 -7.04 5.03 15.34
C GLU A 186 -8.43 4.41 15.20
N ILE A 187 -8.62 3.72 14.08
CA ILE A 187 -9.87 3.03 13.73
C ILE A 187 -9.70 1.52 13.73
N ARG A 188 -10.78 0.81 14.05
CA ARG A 188 -10.85 -0.64 13.86
C ARG A 188 -10.92 -0.95 12.37
N SER A 189 -10.20 -1.97 11.96
CA SER A 189 -10.09 -2.40 10.57
C SER A 189 -10.33 -3.90 10.46
N VAL A 190 -10.72 -4.32 9.26
CA VAL A 190 -10.80 -5.74 8.91
C VAL A 190 -9.43 -6.41 9.03
N LEU A 191 -8.33 -5.69 8.79
CA LEU A 191 -6.95 -6.20 8.87
C LEU A 191 -6.56 -6.65 10.28
N THR A 192 -7.02 -5.94 11.30
CA THR A 192 -6.70 -6.20 12.72
C THR A 192 -7.76 -7.06 13.43
N CYS A 193 -8.78 -7.51 12.70
CA CYS A 193 -9.87 -8.31 13.23
C CYS A 193 -9.37 -9.70 13.70
N GLU A 194 -9.60 -10.00 14.97
CA GLU A 194 -9.18 -11.25 15.61
C GLU A 194 -10.23 -12.36 15.58
N SER A 195 -11.34 -12.13 14.85
CA SER A 195 -12.36 -13.15 14.62
C SER A 195 -11.79 -14.38 13.90
N ARG A 196 -12.02 -15.57 14.47
CA ARG A 196 -11.53 -16.86 13.95
C ARG A 196 -12.16 -17.23 12.61
N LYS A 197 -13.44 -16.91 12.43
CA LYS A 197 -14.20 -17.19 11.20
C LYS A 197 -14.83 -15.88 10.75
N GLY A 198 -14.59 -15.49 9.51
CA GLY A 198 -15.15 -14.23 9.01
C GLY A 198 -14.59 -13.00 9.73
N VAL A 199 -15.41 -11.96 9.87
CA VAL A 199 -15.06 -10.65 10.45
C VAL A 199 -16.15 -10.25 11.46
N CYS A 200 -15.83 -9.42 12.46
CA CYS A 200 -16.83 -8.91 13.38
C CYS A 200 -17.49 -7.60 12.88
N VAL A 201 -18.69 -7.31 13.36
CA VAL A 201 -19.45 -6.09 13.02
C VAL A 201 -18.61 -4.83 13.26
N LYS A 202 -17.99 -4.69 14.44
CA LYS A 202 -17.24 -3.47 14.78
C LYS A 202 -15.97 -3.25 13.94
N CYS A 203 -15.30 -4.31 13.49
CA CYS A 203 -14.10 -4.16 12.64
C CYS A 203 -14.45 -3.78 11.20
N TYR A 204 -15.62 -4.18 10.70
CA TYR A 204 -16.09 -3.80 9.37
C TYR A 204 -16.82 -2.44 9.37
N GLY A 205 -17.59 -2.17 10.43
CA GLY A 205 -18.37 -0.96 10.64
C GLY A 205 -19.65 -0.92 9.79
N ARG A 206 -19.90 0.20 9.13
CA ARG A 206 -21.11 0.48 8.37
C ARG A 206 -21.16 -0.28 7.04
N ASN A 207 -22.34 -0.80 6.69
CA ASN A 207 -22.67 -1.24 5.34
C ASN A 207 -22.93 0.00 4.46
N LEU A 208 -22.14 0.15 3.40
CA LEU A 208 -22.22 1.30 2.50
C LEU A 208 -23.47 1.28 1.61
N ALA A 209 -24.09 0.11 1.43
CA ALA A 209 -25.30 -0.01 0.61
C ALA A 209 -26.57 0.40 1.39
N THR A 210 -26.66 0.08 2.67
CA THR A 210 -27.85 0.35 3.50
C THR A 210 -27.70 1.59 4.38
N GLY A 211 -26.46 2.04 4.61
CA GLY A 211 -26.17 3.14 5.51
C GLY A 211 -26.41 2.80 6.99
N ARG A 212 -26.39 1.52 7.36
CA ARG A 212 -26.50 1.05 8.76
C ARG A 212 -25.29 0.19 9.12
N LEU A 213 -25.08 -0.08 10.41
CA LEU A 213 -24.12 -1.10 10.84
C LEU A 213 -24.40 -2.43 10.15
N VAL A 214 -23.33 -3.17 9.82
CA VAL A 214 -23.49 -4.50 9.23
C VAL A 214 -24.17 -5.45 10.21
N GLU A 215 -24.98 -6.34 9.66
CA GLU A 215 -25.66 -7.38 10.41
C GLU A 215 -24.89 -8.71 10.32
N ILE A 216 -25.12 -9.58 11.30
CA ILE A 216 -24.53 -10.92 11.29
C ILE A 216 -25.08 -11.71 10.08
N GLY A 217 -24.17 -12.31 9.33
CA GLY A 217 -24.47 -13.04 8.09
C GLY A 217 -24.21 -12.27 6.81
N GLU A 218 -23.87 -10.98 6.88
CA GLU A 218 -23.55 -10.21 5.67
C GLU A 218 -22.31 -10.80 4.97
N ALA A 219 -22.43 -11.04 3.65
CA ALA A 219 -21.37 -11.62 2.83
C ALA A 219 -20.37 -10.56 2.34
N CYS A 220 -19.69 -9.90 3.29
CA CYS A 220 -18.77 -8.79 3.03
C CYS A 220 -17.64 -9.12 2.03
N GLY A 221 -17.18 -10.39 2.00
CA GLY A 221 -16.20 -10.87 1.03
C GLY A 221 -16.63 -10.72 -0.41
N ILE A 222 -17.83 -11.22 -0.73
CA ILE A 222 -18.41 -11.15 -2.08
C ILE A 222 -18.63 -9.69 -2.48
N ILE A 223 -19.17 -8.87 -1.57
CA ILE A 223 -19.38 -7.44 -1.79
C ILE A 223 -18.04 -6.76 -2.11
N ALA A 224 -17.00 -7.00 -1.32
CA ALA A 224 -15.68 -6.44 -1.54
C ALA A 224 -15.08 -6.84 -2.89
N ALA A 225 -15.15 -8.12 -3.27
CA ALA A 225 -14.64 -8.59 -4.55
C ALA A 225 -15.36 -7.94 -5.74
N GLN A 226 -16.68 -7.77 -5.66
CA GLN A 226 -17.47 -7.11 -6.71
C GLN A 226 -17.19 -5.61 -6.78
N SER A 227 -17.10 -4.93 -5.64
CA SER A 227 -16.78 -3.51 -5.54
C SER A 227 -15.39 -3.17 -6.11
N ILE A 228 -14.47 -4.13 -6.16
CA ILE A 228 -13.14 -3.97 -6.79
C ILE A 228 -13.18 -4.39 -8.26
N GLY A 229 -13.84 -5.50 -8.56
CA GLY A 229 -13.85 -6.14 -9.89
C GLY A 229 -14.69 -5.40 -10.94
N GLU A 230 -15.88 -4.91 -10.58
CA GLU A 230 -16.75 -4.18 -11.51
C GLU A 230 -16.09 -2.88 -11.98
N PRO A 231 -15.56 -2.02 -11.09
CA PRO A 231 -14.84 -0.84 -11.55
C PRO A 231 -13.55 -1.23 -12.27
N GLY A 232 -12.87 -2.32 -11.88
CA GLY A 232 -11.68 -2.82 -12.59
C GLY A 232 -11.96 -3.13 -14.06
N THR A 233 -13.13 -3.68 -14.37
CA THR A 233 -13.59 -3.89 -15.75
C THR A 233 -13.88 -2.55 -16.42
N GLN A 234 -14.53 -1.63 -15.71
CA GLN A 234 -14.78 -0.28 -16.21
C GLN A 234 -13.49 0.51 -16.50
N LEU A 235 -12.42 0.32 -15.73
CA LEU A 235 -11.12 0.93 -15.97
C LEU A 235 -10.60 0.54 -17.35
N THR A 236 -10.66 -0.75 -17.69
CA THR A 236 -10.21 -1.23 -19.01
C THR A 236 -11.03 -0.62 -20.15
N LEU A 237 -12.34 -0.44 -19.95
CA LEU A 237 -13.26 0.16 -20.92
C LEU A 237 -13.08 1.68 -21.07
N ARG A 238 -12.84 2.41 -19.97
CA ARG A 238 -12.77 3.89 -19.95
C ARG A 238 -11.47 4.44 -20.55
N THR A 239 -10.38 3.67 -20.55
CA THR A 239 -9.10 4.04 -21.19
C THR A 239 -9.25 4.51 -22.65
N PHE A 240 -10.35 4.13 -23.32
CA PHE A 240 -10.72 4.51 -24.67
C PHE A 240 -10.83 6.03 -24.92
N HIS A 241 -11.32 6.82 -23.97
CA HIS A 241 -11.62 8.25 -24.23
C HIS A 241 -10.39 9.16 -24.16
N VAL A 242 -9.37 8.74 -23.41
CA VAL A 242 -8.12 9.49 -23.21
C VAL A 242 -6.97 8.90 -24.04
N GLY A 243 -7.02 7.59 -24.36
CA GLY A 243 -5.96 6.85 -25.05
C GLY A 243 -5.63 7.27 -26.49
N GLY A 244 -6.36 8.25 -27.03
CA GLY A 244 -6.03 8.87 -28.31
C GLY A 244 -5.10 10.08 -28.20
N THR A 245 -5.09 10.80 -27.06
CA THR A 245 -4.37 12.07 -26.91
C THR A 245 -3.47 12.08 -25.67
N ALA A 246 -2.17 12.26 -25.87
CA ALA A 246 -1.24 12.40 -24.76
C ALA A 246 -1.46 13.75 -24.03
N ALA A 247 -1.68 13.70 -22.73
CA ALA A 247 -1.68 14.86 -21.85
C ALA A 247 -0.72 14.58 -20.68
N SER A 248 0.15 15.54 -20.37
CA SER A 248 1.07 15.49 -19.23
C SER A 248 0.45 16.25 -18.06
N ILE A 249 0.42 15.64 -16.88
CA ILE A 249 0.00 16.27 -15.63
C ILE A 249 1.13 17.19 -15.17
N ALA A 250 0.82 18.43 -14.80
CA ALA A 250 1.80 19.39 -14.31
C ALA A 250 2.18 19.08 -12.86
N THR A 251 3.47 18.88 -12.59
CA THR A 251 4.02 18.68 -11.25
C THR A 251 4.23 20.01 -10.54
N GLN A 252 3.87 20.08 -9.25
CA GLN A 252 4.19 21.21 -8.38
C GLN A 252 5.69 21.20 -8.02
N ASN A 253 6.27 22.40 -7.83
CA ASN A 253 7.71 22.60 -7.68
C ASN A 253 8.12 23.33 -6.38
N ASN A 254 7.20 23.52 -5.45
CA ASN A 254 7.44 24.22 -4.19
C ASN A 254 6.63 23.62 -3.04
N ILE A 255 7.06 23.87 -1.80
CA ILE A 255 6.33 23.55 -0.56
C ILE A 255 5.88 24.87 0.07
N THR A 256 4.61 24.97 0.44
CA THR A 256 4.02 26.07 1.19
C THR A 256 3.52 25.64 2.58
N VAL A 257 3.56 26.58 3.52
CA VAL A 257 3.14 26.35 4.92
C VAL A 257 1.61 26.39 5.05
N ASN A 258 1.02 25.39 5.70
CA ASN A 258 -0.43 25.29 5.87
C ASN A 258 -0.97 25.95 7.16
N TYR A 259 -0.14 26.04 8.19
CA TYR A 259 -0.52 26.53 9.51
C TYR A 259 0.51 27.53 10.05
N ASP A 260 0.06 28.48 10.85
CA ASP A 260 0.97 29.37 11.54
C ASP A 260 1.72 28.59 12.63
N GLY A 261 3.04 28.74 12.70
CA GLY A 261 3.85 27.96 13.63
C GLY A 261 5.33 28.33 13.61
N ILE A 262 6.14 27.52 14.27
CA ILE A 262 7.60 27.60 14.30
C ILE A 262 8.15 26.47 13.43
N ALA A 263 9.03 26.79 12.49
CA ALA A 263 9.67 25.79 11.64
C ALA A 263 10.87 25.14 12.36
N GLU A 264 10.73 23.91 12.83
CA GLU A 264 11.85 23.06 13.28
C GLU A 264 12.35 22.22 12.10
N ILE A 265 13.66 22.22 11.83
CA ILE A 265 14.24 21.42 10.76
C ILE A 265 15.28 20.48 11.35
N GLU A 266 15.06 19.17 11.21
CA GLU A 266 16.01 18.12 11.59
C GLU A 266 16.97 17.81 10.44
N GLU A 267 18.23 17.50 10.77
CA GLU A 267 19.29 17.10 9.83
C GLU A 267 19.55 18.08 8.66
N LEU A 268 19.40 19.39 8.90
CA LEU A 268 19.65 20.42 7.90
C LEU A 268 21.15 20.60 7.63
N LYS A 269 21.57 20.33 6.39
CA LYS A 269 22.85 20.77 5.83
C LYS A 269 22.58 21.71 4.67
N VAL A 270 23.02 22.96 4.79
CA VAL A 270 22.83 24.01 3.77
C VAL A 270 24.14 24.67 3.39
N ILE A 271 24.23 25.15 2.16
CA ILE A 271 25.27 26.08 1.71
C ILE A 271 24.60 27.37 1.28
N GLU A 272 25.09 28.50 1.81
CA GLU A 272 24.62 29.83 1.40
C GLU A 272 25.17 30.14 0.01
N LYS A 273 24.29 30.46 -0.94
CA LYS A 273 24.67 30.95 -2.28
C LYS A 273 24.04 32.31 -2.54
N THR A 274 24.77 33.19 -3.22
CA THR A 274 24.24 34.48 -3.65
C THR A 274 23.83 34.38 -5.10
N GLU A 275 22.52 34.39 -5.37
CA GLU A 275 21.98 34.34 -6.73
C GLU A 275 21.13 35.59 -6.97
N LYS A 276 21.43 36.38 -8.02
CA LYS A 276 20.72 37.63 -8.37
C LYS A 276 20.57 38.65 -7.21
N GLY A 277 21.52 38.69 -6.29
CA GLY A 277 21.53 39.65 -5.17
C GLY A 277 20.65 39.25 -3.98
N GLN A 278 20.02 38.07 -3.98
CA GLN A 278 19.40 37.46 -2.81
C GLN A 278 20.27 36.31 -2.31
N LYS A 279 20.44 36.22 -0.99
CA LYS A 279 21.03 35.05 -0.33
C LYS A 279 19.99 33.95 -0.31
N VAL A 280 20.31 32.81 -0.90
CA VAL A 280 19.45 31.63 -0.96
C VAL A 280 20.24 30.45 -0.41
N ASP A 281 19.65 29.74 0.54
CA ASP A 281 20.26 28.57 1.15
C ASP A 281 19.93 27.34 0.30
N ILE A 282 20.96 26.64 -0.19
CA ILE A 282 20.79 25.44 -1.00
C ILE A 282 20.95 24.22 -0.08
N VAL A 283 19.96 23.33 -0.11
CA VAL A 283 19.92 22.14 0.75
C VAL A 283 20.78 21.02 0.17
N ILE A 284 21.69 20.49 0.98
CA ILE A 284 22.63 19.42 0.63
C ILE A 284 22.34 18.14 1.43
N GLY A 285 21.60 18.26 2.53
CA GLY A 285 21.03 17.10 3.22
C GLY A 285 19.99 16.41 2.34
N ARG A 286 20.05 15.08 2.25
CA ARG A 286 19.01 14.25 1.60
C ARG A 286 17.90 13.81 2.56
N MET A 287 18.12 13.98 3.87
CA MET A 287 17.26 13.50 4.96
C MET A 287 16.63 14.65 5.76
N GLY A 288 16.69 15.89 5.26
CA GLY A 288 16.19 17.06 5.98
C GLY A 288 14.68 16.99 6.17
N GLU A 289 14.22 16.92 7.42
CA GLU A 289 12.80 16.89 7.76
C GLU A 289 12.38 18.23 8.35
N LEU A 290 11.43 18.92 7.70
CA LEU A 290 10.77 20.13 8.20
C LEU A 290 9.56 19.73 9.04
N ARG A 291 9.53 20.13 10.31
CA ARG A 291 8.36 20.05 11.18
C ARG A 291 7.89 21.46 11.54
N ILE A 292 6.61 21.73 11.33
CA ILE A 292 5.97 22.99 11.76
C ILE A 292 5.30 22.73 13.09
N VAL A 293 5.67 23.48 14.12
CA VAL A 293 5.24 23.26 15.50
C VAL A 293 4.38 24.43 15.96
N ASP A 294 3.29 24.15 16.68
CA ASP A 294 2.45 25.18 17.29
C ASP A 294 3.19 25.91 18.44
N LYS A 295 3.01 27.24 18.51
CA LYS A 295 3.68 28.11 19.50
C LYS A 295 3.33 27.78 20.94
N ASN A 296 2.11 27.31 21.19
CA ASN A 296 1.60 27.10 22.55
C ASN A 296 1.69 25.65 23.01
N THR A 297 1.33 24.70 22.14
CA THR A 297 1.18 23.28 22.51
C THR A 297 2.43 22.44 22.24
N LYS A 298 3.40 22.96 21.47
CA LYS A 298 4.56 22.20 20.93
C LYS A 298 4.16 20.94 20.14
N ILE A 299 2.91 20.84 19.72
CA ILE A 299 2.45 19.76 18.86
C ILE A 299 2.94 20.04 17.44
N VAL A 300 3.44 19.01 16.77
CA VAL A 300 3.83 19.08 15.36
C VAL A 300 2.54 19.17 14.53
N LEU A 301 2.35 20.28 13.83
CA LEU A 301 1.20 20.59 12.97
C LEU A 301 1.38 20.10 11.53
N SER A 302 2.62 19.96 11.06
CA SER A 302 2.90 19.36 9.74
C SER A 302 4.35 18.91 9.67
N SER A 303 4.60 17.80 8.96
CA SER A 303 5.95 17.34 8.62
C SER A 303 6.11 17.21 7.10
N HIS A 304 7.22 17.69 6.57
CA HIS A 304 7.57 17.65 5.16
C HIS A 304 9.04 17.28 4.97
N ASN A 305 9.33 16.43 4.00
CA ASN A 305 10.71 16.13 3.62
C ASN A 305 11.23 17.20 2.65
N ILE A 306 12.41 17.76 2.93
CA ILE A 306 13.05 18.80 2.12
C ILE A 306 13.92 18.13 1.04
N PRO A 307 13.62 18.31 -0.26
CA PRO A 307 14.39 17.67 -1.32
C PRO A 307 15.84 18.19 -1.40
N TYR A 308 16.77 17.30 -1.74
CA TYR A 308 18.15 17.67 -2.06
C TYR A 308 18.22 18.63 -3.25
N GLY A 309 19.02 19.68 -3.10
CA GLY A 309 19.19 20.74 -4.09
C GLY A 309 18.01 21.70 -4.20
N SER A 310 17.07 21.63 -3.25
CA SER A 310 16.04 22.65 -3.12
C SER A 310 16.63 23.96 -2.58
N LYS A 311 16.05 25.07 -3.04
CA LYS A 311 16.28 26.41 -2.52
C LYS A 311 15.39 26.60 -1.30
N LEU A 312 16.00 26.81 -0.14
CA LEU A 312 15.33 27.02 1.13
C LEU A 312 15.23 28.53 1.40
N TYR A 313 14.03 28.98 1.79
CA TYR A 313 13.74 30.38 2.10
C TYR A 313 13.56 30.65 3.60
N ILE A 314 13.63 29.63 4.45
CA ILE A 314 13.31 29.69 5.88
C ILE A 314 14.45 29.08 6.70
N LYS A 315 14.75 29.65 7.88
CA LYS A 315 15.77 29.12 8.79
C LYS A 315 15.13 28.30 9.93
N PRO A 316 15.88 27.37 10.55
CA PRO A 316 15.40 26.64 11.72
C PRO A 316 15.06 27.61 12.86
N GLY A 317 13.85 27.50 13.41
CA GLY A 317 13.32 28.34 14.48
C GLY A 317 12.58 29.59 14.02
N ASP A 318 12.45 29.84 12.71
CA ASP A 318 11.68 30.98 12.20
C ASP A 318 10.18 30.80 12.41
N GLU A 319 9.49 31.91 12.70
CA GLU A 319 8.03 31.96 12.69
C GLU A 319 7.51 32.00 11.25
N VAL A 320 6.68 31.02 10.90
CA VAL A 320 6.09 30.87 9.58
C VAL A 320 4.60 31.19 9.59
N LYS A 321 4.15 31.86 8.53
CA LYS A 321 2.73 32.17 8.31
C LYS A 321 2.13 31.24 7.25
N LYS A 322 0.82 30.98 7.37
CA LYS A 322 0.04 30.25 6.36
C LYS A 322 0.22 30.87 4.96
N GLY A 323 0.60 30.03 4.00
CA GLY A 323 0.87 30.38 2.61
C GLY A 323 2.31 30.82 2.31
N GLN A 324 3.19 30.86 3.30
CA GLN A 324 4.61 31.19 3.08
C GLN A 324 5.32 30.03 2.37
N LYS A 325 6.12 30.34 1.34
CA LYS A 325 6.93 29.35 0.62
C LYS A 325 8.13 28.94 1.47
N VAL A 326 8.31 27.63 1.64
CA VAL A 326 9.42 27.02 2.38
C VAL A 326 10.60 26.74 1.47
N CYS A 327 10.37 25.94 0.44
CA CYS A 327 11.41 25.58 -0.50
C CYS A 327 10.90 25.45 -1.93
N GLU A 328 11.80 25.58 -2.89
CA GLU A 328 11.52 25.45 -4.32
C GLU A 328 12.61 24.61 -5.00
N TRP A 329 12.23 23.74 -5.93
CA TRP A 329 13.17 22.90 -6.67
C TRP A 329 12.75 22.73 -8.13
N ASP A 330 13.64 22.16 -8.95
CA ASP A 330 13.33 21.77 -10.33
C ASP A 330 12.61 20.40 -10.32
N PRO A 331 11.33 20.32 -10.73
CA PRO A 331 10.59 19.07 -10.71
C PRO A 331 11.02 18.09 -11.81
N TYR A 332 11.67 18.58 -12.87
CA TYR A 332 12.06 17.78 -14.04
C TYR A 332 13.44 17.17 -13.90
N ASN A 333 14.29 17.70 -13.03
CA ASN A 333 15.68 17.27 -12.93
C ASN A 333 16.08 17.00 -11.47
N ALA A 334 16.62 15.81 -11.21
CA ALA A 334 17.42 15.61 -10.01
C ALA A 334 18.80 16.22 -10.25
N VAL A 335 19.29 17.04 -9.33
CA VAL A 335 20.58 17.72 -9.47
C VAL A 335 21.64 17.04 -8.62
N ILE A 336 22.90 17.12 -9.04
CA ILE A 336 24.07 16.85 -8.19
C ILE A 336 24.81 18.16 -8.00
N ILE A 337 25.01 18.58 -6.75
CA ILE A 337 25.55 19.89 -6.39
C ILE A 337 26.93 19.73 -5.76
N SER A 338 27.83 20.64 -6.11
CA SER A 338 29.15 20.77 -5.50
C SER A 338 29.05 21.22 -4.04
N GLU A 339 29.73 20.52 -3.13
CA GLU A 339 29.80 20.90 -1.70
C GLU A 339 31.01 21.76 -1.37
N SER A 340 32.03 21.71 -2.23
CA SER A 340 33.31 22.37 -2.01
C SER A 340 33.70 23.13 -3.26
N SER A 341 34.16 24.37 -3.10
CA SER A 341 34.73 25.12 -4.21
C SER A 341 36.04 24.50 -4.65
N GLY A 342 36.28 24.40 -5.95
CA GLY A 342 37.50 23.80 -6.49
C GLY A 342 37.47 23.62 -7.99
N LYS A 343 38.45 22.87 -8.51
CA LYS A 343 38.59 22.59 -9.93
C LYS A 343 38.00 21.22 -10.28
N VAL A 344 37.17 21.16 -11.31
CA VAL A 344 36.52 19.94 -11.78
C VAL A 344 37.51 19.08 -12.57
N VAL A 345 37.64 17.79 -12.20
CA VAL A 345 38.44 16.79 -12.91
C VAL A 345 37.56 15.58 -13.22
N PHE A 346 37.61 15.13 -14.47
CA PHE A 346 36.86 13.96 -14.90
C PHE A 346 37.67 12.67 -14.72
N GLU A 347 37.05 11.66 -14.13
CA GLU A 347 37.61 10.32 -14.04
C GLU A 347 36.73 9.35 -14.83
N SER A 348 37.34 8.65 -15.78
CA SER A 348 36.66 7.66 -16.65
C SER A 348 35.48 8.23 -17.46
N ILE A 349 35.57 9.49 -17.92
CA ILE A 349 34.59 10.11 -18.82
C ILE A 349 35.21 10.19 -20.22
N GLN A 350 34.88 9.24 -21.09
CA GLN A 350 35.40 9.11 -22.46
C GLN A 350 34.25 9.05 -23.48
N GLU A 351 34.39 9.81 -24.56
CA GLU A 351 33.39 9.91 -25.63
C GLU A 351 33.18 8.55 -26.32
N GLY A 352 31.92 8.18 -26.52
CA GLY A 352 31.51 6.91 -27.15
C GLY A 352 31.61 5.66 -26.26
N LEU A 353 32.31 5.75 -25.12
CA LEU A 353 32.49 4.65 -24.15
C LEU A 353 31.65 4.83 -22.88
N THR A 354 31.64 6.04 -22.31
CA THR A 354 30.92 6.35 -21.06
C THR A 354 30.01 7.56 -21.19
N TYR A 355 30.22 8.44 -22.17
CA TYR A 355 29.27 9.50 -22.50
C TYR A 355 29.08 9.65 -24.00
N ARG A 356 27.94 10.21 -24.39
CA ARG A 356 27.59 10.60 -25.76
C ARG A 356 27.24 12.09 -25.76
N GLU A 357 27.67 12.82 -26.79
CA GLU A 357 27.16 14.17 -27.03
C GLU A 357 25.79 14.09 -27.70
N GLU A 358 24.78 14.63 -27.05
CA GLU A 358 23.46 14.88 -27.65
C GLU A 358 23.34 16.38 -27.92
N ALA A 359 22.94 16.74 -29.14
CA ALA A 359 22.63 18.11 -29.48
C ALA A 359 21.15 18.36 -29.16
N ASP A 360 20.87 19.38 -28.35
CA ASP A 360 19.51 19.85 -28.13
C ASP A 360 18.99 20.50 -29.42
N GLU A 361 17.96 19.88 -30.03
CA GLU A 361 17.39 20.29 -31.32
C GLU A 361 16.84 21.72 -31.31
N GLN A 362 16.49 22.29 -30.15
CA GLN A 362 15.96 23.66 -30.06
C GLN A 362 17.03 24.72 -29.89
N THR A 363 18.07 24.44 -29.11
CA THR A 363 19.03 25.46 -28.68
C THR A 363 20.40 25.33 -29.36
N GLY A 364 20.68 24.16 -29.98
CA GLY A 364 21.96 23.87 -30.63
C GLY A 364 23.11 23.65 -29.64
N TYR A 365 22.86 23.68 -28.34
CA TYR A 365 23.84 23.33 -27.33
C TYR A 365 24.07 21.82 -27.31
N ARG A 366 25.32 21.41 -27.15
CA ARG A 366 25.71 20.01 -27.01
C ARG A 366 25.80 19.68 -25.54
N GLU A 367 25.01 18.71 -25.11
CA GLU A 367 25.04 18.19 -23.75
C GLU A 367 25.75 16.84 -23.73
N LYS A 368 26.55 16.61 -22.68
CA LYS A 368 27.24 15.33 -22.48
C LYS A 368 26.35 14.43 -21.63
N VAL A 369 25.79 13.38 -22.24
CA VAL A 369 24.90 12.42 -21.59
C VAL A 369 25.66 11.13 -21.27
N ILE A 370 25.65 10.69 -20.02
CA ILE A 370 26.29 9.43 -19.61
C ILE A 370 25.53 8.24 -20.20
N ILE A 371 26.26 7.34 -20.86
CA ILE A 371 25.73 6.09 -21.43
C ILE A 371 26.25 4.88 -20.65
N GLU A 372 25.52 3.77 -20.72
CA GLU A 372 25.97 2.51 -20.11
C GLU A 372 27.22 1.98 -20.83
N SER A 373 28.33 1.87 -20.10
CA SER A 373 29.58 1.34 -20.66
C SER A 373 29.57 -0.18 -20.71
N ARG A 374 30.09 -0.76 -21.81
CA ARG A 374 30.29 -2.21 -21.94
C ARG A 374 31.35 -2.74 -20.96
N ASP A 375 32.30 -1.89 -20.57
CA ASP A 375 33.34 -2.20 -19.59
C ASP A 375 32.91 -1.81 -18.18
N LYS A 376 32.50 -2.80 -17.38
CA LYS A 376 31.99 -2.63 -16.00
C LYS A 376 33.04 -2.17 -14.96
N THR A 377 34.26 -1.86 -15.39
CA THR A 377 35.35 -1.38 -14.53
C THR A 377 35.56 0.14 -14.59
N LYS A 378 35.05 0.81 -15.64
CA LYS A 378 35.18 2.26 -15.82
C LYS A 378 33.89 2.95 -15.35
N ASN A 379 33.95 3.58 -14.18
CA ASN A 379 32.82 4.31 -13.61
C ASN A 379 33.04 5.81 -13.82
N PRO A 380 32.12 6.53 -14.49
CA PRO A 380 32.24 7.96 -14.68
C PRO A 380 32.08 8.69 -13.34
N VAL A 381 33.10 9.44 -12.94
CA VAL A 381 33.15 10.18 -11.67
C VAL A 381 33.64 11.60 -11.92
N ILE A 382 32.98 12.57 -11.30
CA ILE A 382 33.45 13.95 -11.22
C ILE A 382 34.18 14.14 -9.89
N LYS A 383 35.45 14.54 -9.94
CA LYS A 383 36.25 14.90 -8.77
C LYS A 383 36.39 16.41 -8.68
N ILE A 384 36.30 16.94 -7.47
CA ILE A 384 36.66 18.33 -7.18
C ILE A 384 38.01 18.32 -6.49
N CYS A 385 38.98 19.00 -7.10
CA CYS A 385 40.34 19.12 -6.58
C CYS A 385 40.62 20.53 -6.08
N ASP A 386 41.41 20.63 -5.03
CA ASP A 386 41.98 21.90 -4.57
C ASP A 386 43.12 22.37 -5.50
N GLU A 387 43.62 23.60 -5.32
CA GLU A 387 44.73 24.18 -6.10
C GLU A 387 46.03 23.34 -6.03
N LYS A 388 46.15 22.47 -5.02
CA LYS A 388 47.27 21.52 -4.81
C LYS A 388 47.08 20.16 -5.49
N GLY A 389 45.95 19.92 -6.15
CA GLY A 389 45.65 18.66 -6.84
C GLY A 389 45.16 17.53 -5.92
N GLU A 390 44.91 17.80 -4.63
CA GLU A 390 44.24 16.85 -3.74
C GLU A 390 42.74 16.81 -4.01
N VAL A 391 42.18 15.60 -4.05
CA VAL A 391 40.74 15.37 -4.29
C VAL A 391 39.98 15.67 -3.01
N LEU A 392 39.19 16.75 -3.01
CA LEU A 392 38.31 17.11 -1.90
C LEU A 392 37.09 16.19 -1.85
N LYS A 393 36.44 15.99 -3.00
CA LYS A 393 35.23 15.16 -3.09
C LYS A 393 35.07 14.52 -4.46
N ALA A 394 34.40 13.38 -4.51
CA ALA A 394 34.14 12.60 -5.72
C ALA A 394 32.64 12.29 -5.85
N TYR A 395 32.06 12.55 -7.02
CA TYR A 395 30.65 12.38 -7.34
C TYR A 395 30.48 11.35 -8.46
N ASN A 396 29.83 10.23 -8.16
CA ASN A 396 29.55 9.20 -9.17
C ASN A 396 28.40 9.65 -10.08
N LEU A 397 28.54 9.45 -11.39
CA LEU A 397 27.52 9.81 -12.37
C LEU A 397 26.68 8.58 -12.77
N PRO A 398 25.35 8.61 -12.60
CA PRO A 398 24.47 7.54 -13.08
C PRO A 398 24.28 7.60 -14.60
N VAL A 399 23.78 6.50 -15.17
CA VAL A 399 23.41 6.42 -16.60
C VAL A 399 22.25 7.38 -16.88
N GLY A 400 22.31 8.10 -18.00
CA GLY A 400 21.32 9.12 -18.38
C GLY A 400 21.51 10.48 -17.69
N ALA A 401 22.61 10.68 -16.97
CA ALA A 401 22.94 11.97 -16.36
C ALA A 401 23.53 12.94 -17.40
N HIS A 402 23.07 14.19 -17.40
CA HIS A 402 23.55 15.28 -18.24
C HIS A 402 24.56 16.10 -17.45
N ILE A 403 25.79 16.16 -17.94
CA ILE A 403 26.88 16.92 -17.30
C ILE A 403 26.76 18.39 -17.72
N MET A 404 26.68 19.30 -16.74
CA MET A 404 26.54 20.75 -16.98
C MET A 404 27.88 21.51 -16.96
N VAL A 405 28.93 20.87 -16.45
CA VAL A 405 30.26 21.47 -16.24
C VAL A 405 31.29 20.92 -17.22
N GLU A 406 32.33 21.69 -17.51
CA GLU A 406 33.46 21.24 -18.31
C GLU A 406 34.66 20.76 -17.47
N GLU A 407 35.53 19.97 -18.08
CA GLU A 407 36.76 19.54 -17.44
C GLU A 407 37.67 20.75 -17.20
N ASN A 408 38.24 20.87 -16.01
CA ASN A 408 39.07 21.99 -15.54
C ASN A 408 38.34 23.30 -15.23
N GLU A 409 37.01 23.31 -15.26
CA GLU A 409 36.21 24.46 -14.83
C GLU A 409 36.35 24.70 -13.31
N LYS A 410 36.35 25.97 -12.89
CA LYS A 410 36.30 26.34 -11.47
C LYS A 410 34.84 26.43 -11.04
N VAL A 411 34.45 25.62 -10.07
CA VAL A 411 33.10 25.59 -9.51
C VAL A 411 33.11 26.12 -8.08
N GLU A 412 32.06 26.84 -7.71
CA GLU A 412 31.80 27.24 -6.33
C GLU A 412 30.96 26.19 -5.61
N ALA A 413 31.02 26.18 -4.27
CA ALA A 413 30.10 25.39 -3.47
C ALA A 413 28.64 25.85 -3.73
N GLY A 414 27.75 24.92 -4.06
CA GLY A 414 26.38 25.20 -4.47
C GLY A 414 26.16 25.26 -5.99
N ASP A 415 27.17 25.02 -6.82
CA ASP A 415 27.00 24.87 -8.27
C ASP A 415 26.46 23.48 -8.67
N ILE A 416 25.58 23.47 -9.66
CA ILE A 416 24.99 22.24 -10.21
C ILE A 416 25.99 21.62 -11.18
N LEU A 417 26.55 20.46 -10.82
CA LEU A 417 27.49 19.71 -11.65
C LEU A 417 26.75 18.93 -12.75
N VAL A 418 25.61 18.36 -12.39
CA VAL A 418 24.90 17.36 -13.19
C VAL A 418 23.40 17.53 -13.03
N LYS A 419 22.67 17.41 -14.13
CA LYS A 419 21.22 17.27 -14.15
C LYS A 419 20.85 15.88 -14.63
N ILE A 420 19.98 15.22 -13.88
CA ILE A 420 19.45 13.92 -14.23
C ILE A 420 17.97 14.14 -14.52
N PRO A 421 17.53 14.04 -15.79
CA PRO A 421 16.12 14.14 -16.13
C PRO A 421 15.35 13.09 -15.35
N ARG A 422 14.48 13.56 -14.46
CA ARG A 422 13.45 12.72 -13.85
C ARG A 422 12.49 12.40 -14.97
N VAL A 423 12.31 11.11 -15.26
CA VAL A 423 11.24 10.69 -16.15
C VAL A 423 9.93 10.99 -15.42
N VAL A 424 9.37 12.18 -15.63
CA VAL A 424 8.18 12.70 -14.93
C VAL A 424 6.94 11.82 -15.20
N GLY A 425 7.00 10.95 -16.22
CA GLY A 425 6.00 9.89 -16.46
C GLY A 425 6.15 8.62 -15.61
N LYS A 426 7.19 8.50 -14.77
CA LYS A 426 7.34 7.45 -13.75
C LYS A 426 6.98 7.98 -12.35
N SER A 427 5.97 8.83 -12.24
CA SER A 427 5.32 9.11 -10.96
C SER A 427 4.62 7.84 -10.49
N GLY A 428 5.41 6.97 -9.86
CA GLY A 428 5.07 5.59 -9.50
C GLY A 428 4.80 4.68 -10.70
N ASP A 429 4.94 3.38 -10.53
CA ASP A 429 4.54 2.35 -11.50
C ASP A 429 2.99 2.26 -11.65
N ILE A 430 2.31 3.39 -11.49
CA ILE A 430 0.86 3.47 -11.34
C ILE A 430 0.17 3.64 -12.70
N THR A 431 0.93 4.05 -13.73
CA THR A 431 0.46 4.10 -15.13
C THR A 431 0.14 2.72 -15.71
N GLY A 432 0.51 1.65 -15.02
CA GLY A 432 0.19 0.27 -15.39
C GLY A 432 -1.29 -0.08 -15.35
N GLY A 433 -2.14 0.71 -14.68
CA GLY A 433 -3.59 0.44 -14.57
C GLY A 433 -3.87 -0.93 -13.95
N LEU A 434 -4.76 -1.71 -14.57
CA LEU A 434 -5.16 -3.04 -14.07
C LEU A 434 -3.99 -4.06 -13.93
N PRO A 435 -3.01 -4.13 -14.85
CA PRO A 435 -1.80 -4.93 -14.66
C PRO A 435 -1.08 -4.70 -13.32
N ARG A 436 -0.98 -3.44 -12.87
CA ARG A 436 -0.34 -3.10 -11.60
C ARG A 436 -1.16 -3.61 -10.41
N VAL A 437 -2.48 -3.45 -10.45
CA VAL A 437 -3.40 -4.00 -9.45
C VAL A 437 -3.28 -5.53 -9.36
N THR A 438 -3.20 -6.19 -10.52
CA THR A 438 -3.00 -7.65 -10.60
C THR A 438 -1.65 -8.06 -10.01
N GLU A 439 -0.58 -7.30 -10.28
CA GLU A 439 0.76 -7.54 -9.73
C GLU A 439 0.76 -7.50 -8.19
N LEU A 440 0.10 -6.48 -7.62
CA LEU A 440 -0.03 -6.30 -6.18
C LEU A 440 -0.86 -7.42 -5.53
N PHE A 441 -2.02 -7.78 -6.10
CA PHE A 441 -2.84 -8.88 -5.58
C PHE A 441 -2.18 -10.25 -5.73
N GLU A 442 -1.31 -10.45 -6.72
CA GLU A 442 -0.52 -11.67 -6.86
C GLU A 442 0.78 -11.65 -6.07
N ALA A 443 1.03 -10.62 -5.26
CA ALA A 443 2.24 -10.43 -4.46
C ALA A 443 3.53 -10.62 -5.28
N ARG A 444 3.52 -10.13 -6.53
CA ARG A 444 4.67 -10.22 -7.44
C ARG A 444 5.69 -9.11 -7.14
N ASN A 445 6.95 -9.40 -7.46
CA ASN A 445 7.99 -8.39 -7.36
C ASN A 445 7.86 -7.37 -8.49
N PRO A 446 7.99 -6.06 -8.17
CA PRO A 446 8.02 -4.98 -9.15
C PRO A 446 9.03 -5.25 -10.28
N SER A 447 8.74 -4.76 -11.49
CA SER A 447 9.66 -4.86 -12.63
C SER A 447 11.01 -4.17 -12.37
N ASN A 448 11.03 -3.11 -11.56
CA ASN A 448 12.25 -2.44 -11.12
C ASN A 448 12.31 -2.33 -9.57
N PRO A 449 12.78 -3.38 -8.87
CA PRO A 449 12.79 -3.40 -7.41
C PRO A 449 13.93 -2.55 -6.85
N ALA A 450 13.64 -1.68 -5.89
CA ALA A 450 14.64 -0.96 -5.10
C ALA A 450 15.27 -1.87 -4.04
N ILE A 451 16.55 -1.67 -3.77
CA ILE A 451 17.24 -2.33 -2.66
C ILE A 451 17.07 -1.44 -1.43
N VAL A 452 16.54 -2.01 -0.34
CA VAL A 452 16.29 -1.30 0.92
C VAL A 452 17.24 -1.77 2.03
N SER A 453 17.51 -0.89 3.00
CA SER A 453 18.24 -1.27 4.21
C SER A 453 17.34 -2.08 5.16
N GLU A 454 17.88 -3.14 5.77
CA GLU A 454 17.18 -3.91 6.81
C GLU A 454 17.57 -3.49 8.23
N ILE A 455 18.64 -2.69 8.37
CA ILE A 455 19.15 -2.24 9.67
C ILE A 455 19.31 -0.72 9.69
N ASP A 456 19.19 -0.13 10.88
CA ASP A 456 19.59 1.24 11.11
C ASP A 456 21.12 1.33 11.20
N GLY A 457 21.72 2.31 10.54
CA GLY A 457 23.17 2.45 10.62
C GLY A 457 23.78 3.48 9.69
N GLU A 458 25.10 3.63 9.79
CA GLU A 458 25.88 4.50 8.92
C GLU A 458 26.29 3.76 7.65
N VAL A 459 26.14 4.44 6.52
CA VAL A 459 26.46 3.91 5.19
C VAL A 459 27.94 4.06 4.90
N SER A 460 28.57 2.99 4.42
CA SER A 460 29.93 3.00 3.88
C SER A 460 29.95 2.25 2.54
N PHE A 461 30.74 2.73 1.58
CA PHE A 461 30.87 2.00 0.31
C PHE A 461 32.00 0.98 0.34
N GLY A 462 31.67 -0.24 -0.06
CA GLY A 462 32.61 -1.31 -0.30
C GLY A 462 33.18 -1.29 -1.72
N LYS A 463 33.90 -2.37 -2.07
CA LYS A 463 34.48 -2.54 -3.40
C LYS A 463 33.40 -2.90 -4.42
N VAL A 464 33.63 -2.53 -5.68
CA VAL A 464 32.77 -2.98 -6.79
C VAL A 464 33.04 -4.47 -7.06
N LYS A 465 32.00 -5.30 -6.95
CA LYS A 465 32.05 -6.74 -7.25
C LYS A 465 31.14 -7.05 -8.43
N ARG A 466 31.71 -7.61 -9.51
CA ARG A 466 30.96 -8.09 -10.69
C ARG A 466 29.96 -7.06 -11.29
N GLY A 467 30.30 -5.77 -11.23
CA GLY A 467 29.43 -4.68 -11.74
C GLY A 467 28.38 -4.17 -10.75
N ASN A 468 28.38 -4.66 -9.50
CA ASN A 468 27.57 -4.13 -8.41
C ASN A 468 28.46 -3.37 -7.43
N ARG A 469 27.99 -2.22 -6.95
CA ARG A 469 28.58 -1.49 -5.83
C ARG A 469 28.11 -2.13 -4.53
N GLU A 470 29.06 -2.50 -3.69
CA GLU A 470 28.76 -2.97 -2.34
C GLU A 470 28.50 -1.75 -1.44
N ILE A 471 27.35 -1.73 -0.76
CA ILE A 471 26.98 -0.75 0.26
C ILE A 471 26.93 -1.48 1.59
N ILE A 472 27.72 -1.04 2.56
CA ILE A 472 27.84 -1.66 3.88
C ILE A 472 27.20 -0.72 4.88
N ILE A 473 26.20 -1.20 5.60
CA ILE A 473 25.51 -0.45 6.64
C ILE A 473 25.98 -1.01 7.97
N ARG A 474 26.53 -0.13 8.81
CA ARG A 474 27.03 -0.49 10.14
C ARG A 474 26.11 0.09 11.20
N SER A 475 25.46 -0.79 11.95
CA SER A 475 24.67 -0.40 13.11
C SER A 475 25.55 0.07 14.26
N ARG A 476 24.99 0.89 15.15
CA ARG A 476 25.62 1.30 16.41
C ARG A 476 25.96 0.11 17.31
N THR A 477 25.24 -1.02 17.16
CA THR A 477 25.48 -2.27 17.90
C THR A 477 26.66 -3.08 17.35
N GLY A 478 27.28 -2.66 16.24
CA GLY A 478 28.39 -3.36 15.61
C GLY A 478 27.97 -4.42 14.57
N GLU A 479 26.67 -4.59 14.32
CA GLU A 479 26.18 -5.42 13.20
C GLU A 479 26.44 -4.74 11.86
N GLU A 480 26.96 -5.49 10.89
CA GLU A 480 27.21 -5.02 9.53
C GLU A 480 26.40 -5.83 8.52
N LYS A 481 25.57 -5.16 7.71
CA LYS A 481 24.92 -5.77 6.53
C LYS A 481 25.47 -5.18 5.24
N LYS A 482 25.62 -6.05 4.24
CA LYS A 482 26.18 -5.70 2.92
C LYS A 482 25.14 -5.89 1.84
N TYR A 483 24.90 -4.83 1.08
CA TYR A 483 23.94 -4.76 -0.02
C TYR A 483 24.69 -4.59 -1.34
N LEU A 484 24.23 -5.24 -2.41
CA LEU A 484 24.84 -5.17 -3.74
C LEU A 484 23.93 -4.39 -4.68
N VAL A 485 24.26 -3.11 -4.94
CA VAL A 485 23.49 -2.26 -5.84
C VAL A 485 24.12 -2.25 -7.24
N PRO A 486 23.38 -2.59 -8.31
CA PRO A 486 23.89 -2.48 -9.68
C PRO A 486 24.33 -1.05 -10.02
N LEU A 487 25.49 -0.90 -10.66
CA LEU A 487 26.02 0.42 -11.03
C LEU A 487 25.16 1.17 -12.06
N SER A 488 24.31 0.45 -12.81
CA SER A 488 23.36 1.06 -13.73
C SER A 488 22.22 1.81 -13.03
N ARG A 489 22.02 1.57 -11.73
CA ARG A 489 20.97 2.21 -10.93
C ARG A 489 21.52 3.41 -10.17
N GLN A 490 20.69 4.44 -10.01
CA GLN A 490 21.02 5.58 -9.17
C GLN A 490 21.03 5.16 -7.70
N ILE A 491 22.15 5.44 -7.02
CA ILE A 491 22.30 5.26 -5.57
C ILE A 491 21.79 6.52 -4.87
N LEU A 492 20.85 6.35 -3.95
CA LEU A 492 20.18 7.44 -3.24
C LEU A 492 20.91 7.89 -1.97
N VAL A 493 21.86 7.09 -1.49
CA VAL A 493 22.61 7.34 -0.24
C VAL A 493 24.07 7.74 -0.52
N GLN A 494 24.71 8.42 0.42
CA GLN A 494 26.14 8.80 0.39
C GLN A 494 26.93 8.11 1.53
N GLU A 495 28.26 8.24 1.50
CA GLU A 495 29.10 7.78 2.62
C GLU A 495 28.84 8.61 3.87
N ASN A 496 28.76 7.92 5.01
CA ASN A 496 28.45 8.46 6.33
C ASN A 496 27.02 9.01 6.48
N ASP A 497 26.12 8.73 5.54
CA ASP A 497 24.69 8.96 5.75
C ASP A 497 24.17 7.96 6.80
N TYR A 498 23.36 8.45 7.74
CA TYR A 498 22.62 7.60 8.66
C TYR A 498 21.31 7.19 8.00
N VAL A 499 21.12 5.90 7.75
CA VAL A 499 19.89 5.37 7.16
C VAL A 499 19.12 4.57 8.18
N ARG A 500 17.79 4.69 8.12
CA ARG A 500 16.86 3.88 8.90
C ARG A 500 16.52 2.60 8.15
N ALA A 501 16.10 1.58 8.87
CA ALA A 501 15.57 0.34 8.34
C ALA A 501 14.34 0.65 7.46
N GLY A 502 14.36 0.15 6.24
CA GLY A 502 13.34 0.37 5.22
C GLY A 502 13.62 1.54 4.28
N THR A 503 14.70 2.30 4.48
CA THR A 503 15.10 3.37 3.55
C THR A 503 15.64 2.75 2.25
N PRO A 504 15.17 3.17 1.06
CA PRO A 504 15.68 2.71 -0.23
C PRO A 504 17.09 3.24 -0.50
N LEU A 505 18.01 2.34 -0.81
CA LEU A 505 19.40 2.64 -1.16
C LEU A 505 19.56 2.94 -2.67
N SER A 506 18.65 2.43 -3.49
CA SER A 506 18.63 2.63 -4.93
C SER A 506 17.26 3.11 -5.43
N ASP A 507 17.23 3.72 -6.61
CA ASP A 507 15.99 4.01 -7.31
C ASP A 507 15.19 2.73 -7.65
N GLY A 508 13.87 2.82 -7.63
CA GLY A 508 12.93 1.72 -7.86
C GLY A 508 11.77 1.63 -6.87
N ALA A 509 10.87 0.68 -7.09
CA ALA A 509 9.75 0.40 -6.18
C ALA A 509 10.16 -0.62 -5.12
N ILE A 510 9.73 -0.41 -3.87
CA ILE A 510 10.04 -1.33 -2.76
C ILE A 510 9.25 -2.63 -2.95
N THR A 511 9.87 -3.79 -2.70
CA THR A 511 9.17 -5.06 -2.81
C THR A 511 8.27 -5.31 -1.59
N PRO A 512 7.08 -5.92 -1.78
CA PRO A 512 6.21 -6.29 -0.66
C PRO A 512 6.89 -7.20 0.38
N MET A 513 7.78 -8.10 -0.06
CA MET A 513 8.50 -9.01 0.84
C MET A 513 9.48 -8.26 1.75
N ASP A 514 10.21 -7.28 1.19
CA ASP A 514 11.13 -6.47 2.00
C ASP A 514 10.37 -5.65 3.04
N ILE A 515 9.19 -5.11 2.68
CA ILE A 515 8.33 -4.37 3.63
C ILE A 515 7.88 -5.27 4.78
N LEU A 516 7.48 -6.51 4.48
CA LEU A 516 7.05 -7.47 5.50
C LEU A 516 8.16 -7.80 6.49
N LEU A 517 9.37 -8.07 5.98
CA LEU A 517 10.52 -8.45 6.80
C LEU A 517 11.01 -7.29 7.68
N ILE A 518 10.93 -6.06 7.16
CA ILE A 518 11.51 -4.88 7.84
C ILE A 518 10.50 -4.16 8.71
N LYS A 519 9.32 -3.82 8.18
CA LYS A 519 8.30 -3.01 8.85
C LYS A 519 7.19 -3.85 9.49
N GLY A 520 7.13 -5.14 9.21
CA GLY A 520 6.13 -6.05 9.74
C GLY A 520 4.82 -6.08 8.94
N PRO A 521 3.86 -6.92 9.38
CA PRO A 521 2.67 -7.23 8.59
C PRO A 521 1.69 -6.06 8.47
N THR A 522 1.45 -5.30 9.54
CA THR A 522 0.48 -4.19 9.52
C THR A 522 0.88 -3.12 8.51
N LYS A 523 2.17 -2.74 8.47
CA LYS A 523 2.66 -1.76 7.49
C LYS A 523 2.66 -2.28 6.06
N LEU A 524 2.89 -3.57 5.85
CA LEU A 524 2.71 -4.17 4.52
C LEU A 524 1.24 -4.10 4.07
N GLN A 525 0.29 -4.43 4.94
CA GLN A 525 -1.12 -4.41 4.59
C GLN A 525 -1.59 -2.99 4.22
N GLU A 526 -1.20 -1.99 5.03
CA GLU A 526 -1.44 -0.57 4.74
C GLU A 526 -0.86 -0.17 3.37
N TYR A 527 0.39 -0.57 3.11
CA TYR A 527 1.05 -0.28 1.82
C TYR A 527 0.28 -0.86 0.63
N ILE A 528 -0.13 -2.14 0.70
CA ILE A 528 -0.89 -2.78 -0.39
C ILE A 528 -2.24 -2.08 -0.61
N VAL A 529 -2.96 -1.75 0.47
CA VAL A 529 -4.25 -1.05 0.37
C VAL A 529 -4.07 0.31 -0.29
N ASN A 530 -3.11 1.12 0.17
CA ASN A 530 -2.87 2.45 -0.37
C ASN A 530 -2.44 2.42 -1.84
N GLU A 531 -1.49 1.55 -2.20
CA GLU A 531 -1.01 1.42 -3.60
C GLU A 531 -2.13 1.01 -4.56
N ILE A 532 -2.95 0.03 -4.20
CA ILE A 532 -4.07 -0.40 -5.04
C ILE A 532 -5.08 0.75 -5.17
N GLN A 533 -5.37 1.43 -4.07
CA GLN A 533 -6.34 2.50 -4.04
C GLN A 533 -5.90 3.70 -4.89
N GLU A 534 -4.61 4.06 -4.88
CA GLU A 534 -4.06 5.11 -5.74
C GLU A 534 -4.29 4.82 -7.22
N VAL A 535 -4.16 3.55 -7.65
CA VAL A 535 -4.45 3.15 -9.04
C VAL A 535 -5.91 3.43 -9.40
N TYR A 536 -6.86 3.03 -8.54
CA TYR A 536 -8.29 3.27 -8.79
C TYR A 536 -8.63 4.77 -8.75
N ARG A 537 -8.02 5.52 -7.83
CA ARG A 537 -8.24 6.96 -7.66
C ARG A 537 -7.74 7.78 -8.82
N MET A 538 -6.56 7.48 -9.36
CA MET A 538 -6.06 8.18 -10.55
C MET A 538 -6.95 8.00 -11.77
N GLN A 539 -7.78 6.96 -11.78
CA GLN A 539 -8.78 6.73 -12.81
C GLN A 539 -10.16 7.32 -12.45
N GLY A 540 -10.24 8.06 -11.35
CA GLY A 540 -11.44 8.74 -10.87
C GLY A 540 -12.48 7.83 -10.22
N VAL A 541 -12.09 6.61 -9.80
CA VAL A 541 -12.97 5.68 -9.08
C VAL A 541 -12.65 5.74 -7.58
N LYS A 542 -13.62 6.18 -6.78
CA LYS A 542 -13.54 6.15 -5.32
C LYS A 542 -14.11 4.82 -4.79
N ILE A 543 -13.28 4.03 -4.11
CA ILE A 543 -13.66 2.79 -3.42
C ILE A 543 -13.16 2.89 -1.98
N ASN A 544 -14.00 2.50 -1.02
CA ASN A 544 -13.65 2.53 0.40
C ASN A 544 -12.61 1.44 0.76
N ASP A 545 -11.67 1.79 1.63
CA ASP A 545 -10.54 0.97 2.08
C ASP A 545 -10.99 -0.42 2.57
N LYS A 546 -12.18 -0.52 3.20
CA LYS A 546 -12.67 -1.78 3.80
C LYS A 546 -12.75 -2.93 2.80
N HIS A 547 -13.02 -2.64 1.53
CA HIS A 547 -13.10 -3.67 0.51
C HIS A 547 -11.70 -4.23 0.17
N PHE A 548 -10.70 -3.37 0.07
CA PHE A 548 -9.32 -3.81 -0.14
C PHE A 548 -8.77 -4.55 1.08
N GLU A 549 -9.07 -4.06 2.29
CA GLU A 549 -8.69 -4.71 3.55
C GLU A 549 -9.18 -6.16 3.65
N VAL A 550 -10.41 -6.43 3.21
CA VAL A 550 -10.98 -7.79 3.19
C VAL A 550 -10.14 -8.74 2.35
N ILE A 551 -9.69 -8.29 1.16
CA ILE A 551 -8.85 -9.12 0.27
C ILE A 551 -7.44 -9.28 0.84
N VAL A 552 -6.82 -8.18 1.29
CA VAL A 552 -5.46 -8.18 1.83
C VAL A 552 -5.36 -9.03 3.11
N ARG A 553 -6.43 -9.07 3.92
CA ARG A 553 -6.52 -9.99 5.06
C ARG A 553 -6.40 -11.45 4.64
N GLN A 554 -7.02 -11.85 3.52
CA GLN A 554 -6.92 -13.23 3.02
C GLN A 554 -5.54 -13.55 2.44
N MET A 555 -4.86 -12.57 1.83
CA MET A 555 -3.48 -12.72 1.34
C MET A 555 -2.47 -13.04 2.46
N MET A 556 -2.78 -12.66 3.70
CA MET A 556 -1.92 -12.87 4.89
C MET A 556 -2.53 -13.85 5.89
N ARG A 557 -3.33 -14.81 5.43
CA ARG A 557 -3.96 -15.83 6.28
C ARG A 557 -3.02 -16.97 6.69
N LYS A 558 -1.88 -17.14 6.00
CA LYS A 558 -0.95 -18.25 6.22
C LYS A 558 0.34 -17.82 6.93
N VAL A 559 0.88 -18.72 7.72
CA VAL A 559 2.19 -18.59 8.38
C VAL A 559 3.10 -19.76 8.00
N GLU A 560 4.39 -19.50 7.94
CA GLU A 560 5.43 -20.52 7.77
C GLU A 560 6.04 -20.84 9.13
N ILE A 561 6.15 -22.12 9.47
CA ILE A 561 6.72 -22.56 10.76
C ILE A 561 8.24 -22.48 10.69
N ASP A 562 8.85 -21.71 11.60
CA ASP A 562 10.31 -21.58 11.70
C ASP A 562 10.86 -22.66 12.63
N ASP A 563 10.36 -22.73 13.87
CA ASP A 563 10.66 -23.80 14.82
C ASP A 563 9.33 -24.46 15.26
N PRO A 564 9.15 -25.77 15.02
CA PRO A 564 7.93 -26.46 15.43
C PRO A 564 7.79 -26.65 16.95
N GLY A 565 8.86 -26.49 17.73
CA GLY A 565 8.84 -26.73 19.17
C GLY A 565 8.34 -28.14 19.53
N ASP A 566 7.43 -28.22 20.50
CA ASP A 566 6.76 -29.47 20.90
C ASP A 566 5.38 -29.67 20.24
N THR A 567 5.07 -28.90 19.19
CA THR A 567 3.77 -28.97 18.49
C THR A 567 3.73 -30.10 17.45
N ARG A 568 2.57 -30.28 16.80
CA ARG A 568 2.39 -31.23 15.68
C ARG A 568 2.93 -30.74 14.33
N PHE A 569 3.48 -29.53 14.27
CA PHE A 569 3.91 -28.93 13.01
C PHE A 569 5.28 -29.45 12.56
N LEU A 570 5.56 -29.28 11.26
CA LEU A 570 6.87 -29.53 10.67
C LEU A 570 7.56 -28.21 10.33
N GLU A 571 8.90 -28.21 10.36
CA GLU A 571 9.71 -27.08 9.93
C GLU A 571 9.38 -26.69 8.48
N LYS A 572 9.20 -25.40 8.21
CA LYS A 572 8.81 -24.82 6.90
C LYS A 572 7.44 -25.26 6.39
N GLN A 573 6.62 -25.87 7.24
CA GLN A 573 5.24 -26.16 6.88
C GLN A 573 4.44 -24.86 6.82
N VAL A 574 3.65 -24.70 5.77
CA VAL A 574 2.71 -23.58 5.64
C VAL A 574 1.38 -23.99 6.26
N VAL A 575 0.93 -23.27 7.28
CA VAL A 575 -0.31 -23.56 8.01
C VAL A 575 -1.20 -22.32 8.12
N ASP A 576 -2.48 -22.55 8.43
CA ASP A 576 -3.40 -21.43 8.69
C ASP A 576 -3.02 -20.73 10.00
N LYS A 577 -3.02 -19.40 10.00
CA LYS A 577 -2.66 -18.59 11.17
C LYS A 577 -3.50 -18.95 12.40
N TRP A 578 -4.80 -19.18 12.22
CA TRP A 578 -5.69 -19.49 13.34
C TRP A 578 -5.48 -20.90 13.88
N GLU A 579 -5.14 -21.85 13.00
CA GLU A 579 -4.78 -23.21 13.41
C GLU A 579 -3.47 -23.23 14.20
N PHE A 580 -2.48 -22.46 13.75
CA PHE A 580 -1.23 -22.26 14.47
C PHE A 580 -1.44 -21.67 15.86
N MET A 581 -2.22 -20.58 15.96
CA MET A 581 -2.54 -19.96 17.24
C MET A 581 -3.27 -20.93 18.18
N ALA A 582 -4.28 -21.65 17.69
CA ALA A 582 -5.04 -22.60 18.48
C ALA A 582 -4.18 -23.77 19.01
N GLU A 583 -3.21 -24.25 18.23
CA GLU A 583 -2.29 -25.30 18.66
C GLU A 583 -1.33 -24.80 19.75
N ASN A 584 -0.79 -23.60 19.58
CA ASN A 584 0.09 -22.98 20.58
C ASN A 584 -0.66 -22.70 21.89
N ASP A 585 -1.89 -22.19 21.82
CA ASP A 585 -2.75 -21.99 22.98
C ASP A 585 -3.09 -23.31 23.68
N SER A 586 -3.30 -24.39 22.91
CA SER A 586 -3.56 -25.72 23.48
C SER A 586 -2.37 -26.27 24.26
N ILE A 587 -1.15 -26.01 23.81
CA ILE A 587 0.07 -26.50 24.46
C ILE A 587 0.47 -25.63 25.66
N TYR A 588 0.00 -24.38 25.70
CA TYR A 588 0.27 -23.46 26.79
C TYR A 588 -0.08 -24.05 28.17
N GLY A 589 0.89 -24.01 29.10
CA GLY A 589 0.74 -24.53 30.46
C GLY A 589 0.76 -26.06 30.60
N LYS A 590 0.99 -26.81 29.51
CA LYS A 590 1.25 -28.26 29.57
C LYS A 590 2.74 -28.54 29.85
N LYS A 591 3.05 -29.78 30.19
CA LYS A 591 4.39 -30.26 30.52
C LYS A 591 4.78 -31.38 29.56
N TYR A 592 5.99 -31.29 29.03
CA TYR A 592 6.59 -32.29 28.16
C TYR A 592 7.36 -33.31 29.00
N VAL A 593 7.02 -34.58 28.87
CA VAL A 593 7.62 -35.66 29.65
C VAL A 593 8.95 -36.08 29.02
N ILE A 594 10.06 -35.84 29.73
CA ILE A 594 11.40 -36.27 29.31
C ILE A 594 11.58 -37.74 29.70
N ASP A 595 11.30 -38.06 30.96
CA ASP A 595 11.41 -39.40 31.51
C ASP A 595 10.12 -39.76 32.26
N PRO A 596 9.38 -40.80 31.83
CA PRO A 596 8.17 -41.25 32.51
C PRO A 596 8.43 -41.91 33.88
N GLY A 597 9.70 -42.20 34.23
CA GLY A 597 10.02 -42.93 35.45
C GLY A 597 9.39 -44.33 35.44
N ASP A 598 8.67 -44.67 36.51
CA ASP A 598 7.97 -45.96 36.64
C ASP A 598 6.45 -45.86 36.38
N SER A 599 5.98 -44.76 35.75
CA SER A 599 4.57 -44.62 35.37
C SER A 599 4.23 -45.55 34.21
N GLN A 600 3.14 -46.33 34.34
CA GLN A 600 2.62 -47.15 33.24
C GLN A 600 1.69 -46.36 32.30
N THR A 601 1.17 -45.21 32.75
CA THR A 601 0.16 -44.41 32.06
C THR A 601 0.76 -43.39 31.11
N VAL A 602 2.01 -42.98 31.34
CA VAL A 602 2.68 -41.86 30.66
C VAL A 602 3.91 -42.38 29.95
N LYS A 603 4.14 -41.92 28.71
CA LYS A 603 5.32 -42.27 27.91
C LYS A 603 6.24 -41.06 27.75
N ALA A 604 7.54 -41.33 27.55
CA ALA A 604 8.49 -40.31 27.12
C ALA A 604 7.98 -39.62 25.85
N GLY A 605 8.06 -38.28 25.79
CA GLY A 605 7.56 -37.47 24.68
C GLY A 605 6.08 -37.13 24.73
N SER A 606 5.34 -37.58 25.74
CA SER A 606 3.93 -37.19 25.91
C SER A 606 3.79 -35.80 26.54
N ILE A 607 2.76 -35.07 26.11
CA ILE A 607 2.39 -33.78 26.66
C ILE A 607 1.23 -33.97 27.64
N ILE A 608 1.44 -33.60 28.91
CA ILE A 608 0.45 -33.76 29.98
C ILE A 608 0.16 -32.43 30.67
N THR A 609 -1.03 -32.29 31.25
CA THR A 609 -1.36 -31.09 32.03
C THR A 609 -0.60 -31.08 33.35
N ALA A 610 -0.30 -29.89 33.88
CA ALA A 610 0.36 -29.74 35.18
C ALA A 610 -0.45 -30.39 36.33
N ARG A 611 -1.77 -30.50 36.18
CA ARG A 611 -2.63 -31.24 37.12
C ARG A 611 -2.36 -32.75 37.04
N LYS A 612 -2.40 -33.32 35.83
CA LYS A 612 -2.16 -34.75 35.62
C LYS A 612 -0.76 -35.18 36.08
N LEU A 613 0.26 -34.35 35.82
CA LEU A 613 1.63 -34.59 36.33
C LEU A 613 1.68 -34.65 37.87
N ARG A 614 0.98 -33.73 38.56
CA ARG A 614 0.92 -33.72 40.03
C ARG A 614 0.21 -34.94 40.59
N ASP A 615 -0.90 -35.34 39.99
CA ASP A 615 -1.69 -36.49 40.42
C ASP A 615 -0.89 -37.78 40.27
N GLU A 616 -0.25 -38.00 39.11
CA GLU A 616 0.61 -39.16 38.84
C GLU A 616 1.85 -39.17 39.74
N ASN A 617 2.54 -38.05 39.89
CA ASN A 617 3.70 -37.97 40.79
C ASN A 617 3.32 -38.20 42.26
N SER A 618 2.10 -37.84 42.67
CA SER A 618 1.61 -38.14 44.02
C SER A 618 1.34 -39.63 44.20
N MET A 619 0.81 -40.32 43.18
CA MET A 619 0.60 -41.78 43.22
C MET A 619 1.93 -42.54 43.21
N LEU A 620 2.89 -42.12 42.38
CA LEU A 620 4.21 -42.76 42.29
C LEU A 620 4.99 -42.60 43.59
N LYS A 621 4.95 -41.40 44.20
CA LYS A 621 5.56 -41.16 45.52
C LYS A 621 4.93 -41.98 46.63
N ARG A 622 3.61 -42.22 46.62
CA ARG A 622 2.95 -43.10 47.59
C ARG A 622 3.34 -44.58 47.45
N LYS A 623 3.85 -44.98 46.29
CA LYS A 623 4.27 -46.35 45.98
C LYS A 623 5.79 -46.53 46.01
N ASP A 624 6.55 -45.52 46.48
CA ASP A 624 8.03 -45.47 46.46
C ASP A 624 8.65 -45.72 45.07
N LEU A 625 7.95 -45.28 44.02
CA LEU A 625 8.38 -45.38 42.62
C LEU A 625 9.01 -44.08 42.12
N LYS A 626 9.83 -44.15 41.07
CA LYS A 626 10.49 -42.95 40.51
C LYS A 626 9.44 -42.01 39.89
N PRO A 627 9.44 -40.72 40.29
CA PRO A 627 8.51 -39.73 39.75
C PRO A 627 8.87 -39.37 38.30
N ILE A 628 7.87 -38.88 37.57
CA ILE A 628 8.00 -38.39 36.20
C ILE A 628 8.83 -37.11 36.19
N VAL A 629 9.83 -37.05 35.31
CA VAL A 629 10.61 -35.84 35.01
C VAL A 629 10.05 -35.19 33.76
N ALA A 630 9.55 -33.96 33.92
CA ALA A 630 8.95 -33.19 32.83
C ALA A 630 9.50 -31.76 32.80
N ARG A 631 9.64 -31.20 31.59
CA ARG A 631 9.95 -29.79 31.34
C ARG A 631 8.70 -29.04 30.89
N ASP A 632 8.80 -27.72 30.84
CA ASP A 632 7.81 -26.90 30.15
C ASP A 632 7.81 -27.16 28.65
N THR A 633 6.62 -27.14 28.06
CA THR A 633 6.44 -27.26 26.61
C THR A 633 6.90 -25.99 25.91
N ILE A 634 7.57 -26.14 24.78
CA ILE A 634 8.03 -25.05 23.94
C ILE A 634 6.99 -24.87 22.80
N PRO A 635 6.35 -23.70 22.68
CA PRO A 635 5.42 -23.42 21.59
C PRO A 635 6.17 -23.28 20.25
N ALA A 636 5.46 -23.48 19.14
CA ALA A 636 6.04 -23.27 17.82
C ALA A 636 6.19 -21.78 17.53
N THR A 637 7.22 -21.43 16.76
CA THR A 637 7.44 -20.09 16.20
C THR A 637 7.14 -20.09 14.71
N SER A 638 6.70 -18.94 14.19
CA SER A 638 6.32 -18.82 12.79
C SER A 638 6.59 -17.43 12.25
N THR A 639 6.90 -17.34 10.97
CA THR A 639 6.96 -16.10 10.22
C THR A 639 5.70 -15.94 9.36
N GLN A 640 5.15 -14.72 9.35
CA GLN A 640 3.98 -14.40 8.54
C GLN A 640 4.32 -14.48 7.05
N MET A 641 3.48 -15.15 6.26
CA MET A 641 3.68 -15.26 4.80
C MET A 641 2.68 -14.38 4.06
N LEU A 642 3.16 -13.65 3.04
CA LEU A 642 2.32 -13.00 2.04
C LEU A 642 2.12 -13.96 0.85
N GLN A 643 0.88 -14.24 0.48
CA GLN A 643 0.53 -15.05 -0.68
C GLN A 643 -0.29 -14.24 -1.68
N GLY A 644 -0.01 -14.42 -2.97
CA GLY A 644 -0.88 -13.92 -4.03
C GLY A 644 -2.25 -14.60 -3.98
N ILE A 645 -3.29 -13.89 -4.45
CA ILE A 645 -4.68 -14.36 -4.41
C ILE A 645 -4.88 -15.74 -5.05
N THR A 646 -4.18 -16.07 -6.14
CA THR A 646 -4.30 -17.39 -6.80
C THR A 646 -3.80 -18.51 -5.88
N ARG A 647 -2.68 -18.28 -5.18
CA ARG A 647 -2.10 -19.28 -4.27
C ARG A 647 -2.90 -19.40 -2.98
N ALA A 648 -3.42 -18.28 -2.46
CA ALA A 648 -4.29 -18.27 -1.30
C ALA A 648 -5.58 -19.07 -1.53
N ALA A 649 -6.20 -18.95 -2.72
CA ALA A 649 -7.41 -19.70 -3.10
C ALA A 649 -7.18 -21.22 -3.23
N LEU A 650 -5.97 -21.66 -3.63
CA LEU A 650 -5.65 -23.09 -3.74
C LEU A 650 -5.41 -23.76 -2.37
N HIS A 651 -5.03 -22.98 -1.36
CA HIS A 651 -4.74 -23.46 0.00
C HIS A 651 -5.90 -23.25 0.99
N THR A 652 -7.13 -23.20 0.49
CA THR A 652 -8.33 -23.20 1.33
C THR A 652 -8.49 -24.53 2.07
N GLN A 653 -9.17 -24.52 3.22
CA GLN A 653 -9.39 -25.74 4.00
C GLN A 653 -10.36 -26.71 3.30
N SER A 654 -11.39 -26.17 2.66
CA SER A 654 -12.32 -26.93 1.84
C SER A 654 -11.65 -27.35 0.53
N TRP A 655 -11.59 -28.66 0.32
CA TRP A 655 -11.05 -29.23 -0.91
C TRP A 655 -12.09 -29.17 -2.04
N ILE A 656 -13.39 -29.13 -1.72
CA ILE A 656 -14.46 -28.97 -2.70
C ILE A 656 -14.37 -27.59 -3.37
N SER A 657 -14.18 -26.54 -2.58
CA SER A 657 -13.99 -25.18 -3.10
C SER A 657 -12.69 -25.04 -3.88
N ALA A 658 -11.57 -25.57 -3.36
CA ALA A 658 -10.29 -25.56 -4.08
C ALA A 658 -10.36 -26.30 -5.42
N ALA A 659 -11.01 -27.47 -5.48
CA ALA A 659 -11.12 -28.29 -6.68
C ALA A 659 -11.92 -27.62 -7.82
N SER A 660 -12.85 -26.73 -7.47
CA SER A 660 -13.66 -25.96 -8.43
C SER A 660 -12.90 -24.81 -9.12
N PHE A 661 -11.76 -24.40 -8.58
CA PHE A 661 -11.01 -23.24 -9.06
C PHE A 661 -10.02 -23.61 -10.17
N GLN A 662 -8.88 -24.23 -9.82
CA GLN A 662 -7.78 -24.62 -10.71
C GLN A 662 -7.05 -25.84 -10.16
N GLU A 663 -6.27 -26.52 -11.01
CA GLU A 663 -5.46 -27.69 -10.63
C GLU A 663 -6.27 -28.83 -9.97
N THR A 664 -7.51 -29.06 -10.42
CA THR A 664 -8.46 -30.02 -9.82
C THR A 664 -7.85 -31.40 -9.54
N THR A 665 -7.05 -31.94 -10.46
CA THR A 665 -6.40 -33.26 -10.29
C THR A 665 -5.44 -33.29 -9.11
N LYS A 666 -4.67 -32.23 -8.90
CA LYS A 666 -3.72 -32.09 -7.79
C LYS A 666 -4.45 -32.00 -6.46
N VAL A 667 -5.50 -31.16 -6.38
CA VAL A 667 -6.31 -30.98 -5.18
C VAL A 667 -6.99 -32.29 -4.77
N LEU A 668 -7.61 -32.99 -5.73
CA LEU A 668 -8.29 -34.26 -5.44
C LEU A 668 -7.33 -35.37 -5.04
N ASN A 669 -6.15 -35.45 -5.66
CA ASN A 669 -5.13 -36.42 -5.27
C ASN A 669 -4.63 -36.18 -3.84
N GLU A 670 -4.35 -34.92 -3.47
CA GLU A 670 -3.94 -34.57 -2.12
C GLU A 670 -5.04 -34.87 -1.09
N ALA A 671 -6.29 -34.52 -1.40
CA ALA A 671 -7.43 -34.81 -0.54
C ALA A 671 -7.65 -36.32 -0.35
N ALA A 672 -7.47 -37.12 -1.41
CA ALA A 672 -7.59 -38.58 -1.36
C ALA A 672 -6.46 -39.23 -0.53
N ILE A 673 -5.21 -38.79 -0.70
CA ILE A 673 -4.05 -39.31 0.05
C ILE A 673 -4.18 -39.00 1.54
N LEU A 674 -4.63 -37.78 1.88
CA LEU A 674 -4.78 -37.34 3.28
C LEU A 674 -6.12 -37.76 3.91
N GLY A 675 -7.06 -38.28 3.13
CA GLY A 675 -8.41 -38.61 3.60
C GLY A 675 -9.17 -37.38 4.15
N LYS A 676 -9.06 -36.22 3.49
CA LYS A 676 -9.66 -34.97 3.97
C LYS A 676 -11.19 -35.06 4.03
N VAL A 677 -11.76 -34.58 5.12
CA VAL A 677 -13.21 -34.42 5.30
C VAL A 677 -13.56 -32.94 5.14
N ASP A 678 -14.60 -32.65 4.35
CA ASP A 678 -15.11 -31.29 4.17
C ASP A 678 -16.34 -31.06 5.05
N TYR A 679 -16.37 -29.94 5.77
CA TYR A 679 -17.43 -29.59 6.72
C TYR A 679 -18.48 -28.64 6.14
N LEU A 680 -18.36 -28.25 4.86
CA LEU A 680 -19.32 -27.38 4.16
C LEU A 680 -19.56 -26.06 4.90
N GLU A 681 -18.48 -25.40 5.34
CA GLU A 681 -18.58 -24.14 6.10
C GLU A 681 -18.61 -22.89 5.21
N GLY A 682 -18.20 -22.98 3.94
CA GLY A 682 -18.16 -21.86 3.01
C GLY A 682 -19.39 -21.77 2.11
N LEU A 683 -19.43 -20.73 1.27
CA LEU A 683 -20.54 -20.56 0.33
C LEU A 683 -20.47 -21.57 -0.82
N LYS A 684 -19.28 -21.76 -1.40
CA LYS A 684 -19.14 -22.50 -2.65
C LYS A 684 -19.43 -23.99 -2.51
N GLU A 685 -19.03 -24.61 -1.40
CA GLU A 685 -19.31 -26.02 -1.18
C GLU A 685 -20.81 -26.26 -1.07
N ASN A 686 -21.52 -25.39 -0.34
CA ASN A 686 -22.97 -25.48 -0.20
C ASN A 686 -23.69 -25.24 -1.52
N VAL A 687 -23.23 -24.29 -2.36
CA VAL A 687 -23.77 -24.12 -3.72
C VAL A 687 -23.58 -25.36 -4.58
N ILE A 688 -22.39 -26.00 -4.54
CA ILE A 688 -22.09 -27.19 -5.33
C ILE A 688 -22.96 -28.40 -4.91
N VAL A 689 -23.17 -28.57 -3.60
CA VAL A 689 -23.96 -29.69 -3.04
C VAL A 689 -25.47 -29.41 -3.10
N GLY A 690 -25.88 -28.14 -3.29
CA GLY A 690 -27.29 -27.74 -3.35
C GLY A 690 -27.92 -27.44 -1.97
N HIS A 691 -27.10 -27.08 -0.98
CA HIS A 691 -27.54 -26.64 0.34
C HIS A 691 -27.72 -25.11 0.39
N LEU A 692 -28.39 -24.64 1.46
CA LEU A 692 -28.42 -23.20 1.77
C LEU A 692 -27.01 -22.70 2.08
N ILE A 693 -26.64 -21.55 1.51
CA ILE A 693 -25.36 -20.91 1.79
C ILE A 693 -25.32 -20.42 3.25
N PRO A 694 -24.19 -20.53 3.96
CA PRO A 694 -24.06 -20.12 5.36
C PRO A 694 -23.86 -18.60 5.50
N ALA A 695 -24.67 -17.82 4.79
CA ALA A 695 -24.68 -16.36 4.78
C ALA A 695 -26.13 -15.84 4.67
N GLY A 696 -26.37 -14.62 5.15
CA GLY A 696 -27.69 -14.02 5.21
C GLY A 696 -28.70 -14.93 5.91
N THR A 697 -29.83 -15.21 5.26
CA THR A 697 -30.92 -16.06 5.79
C THR A 697 -30.54 -17.53 5.95
N GLY A 698 -29.44 -17.99 5.34
CA GLY A 698 -28.99 -19.38 5.44
C GLY A 698 -28.11 -19.68 6.66
N LEU A 699 -27.87 -18.70 7.54
CA LEU A 699 -27.21 -18.94 8.81
C LEU A 699 -28.04 -19.88 9.70
N ARG A 700 -27.36 -20.87 10.31
CA ARG A 700 -28.00 -21.83 11.23
C ARG A 700 -28.68 -21.14 12.40
N ASN A 701 -28.09 -20.06 12.91
CA ASN A 701 -28.66 -19.28 14.02
C ASN A 701 -30.05 -18.73 13.71
N TYR A 702 -30.38 -18.50 12.44
CA TYR A 702 -31.69 -17.98 12.04
C TYR A 702 -32.72 -19.09 11.76
N GLN A 703 -32.31 -20.34 11.64
CA GLN A 703 -33.23 -21.46 11.37
C GLN A 703 -34.11 -21.78 12.58
N ASP A 704 -33.57 -21.59 13.79
CA ASP A 704 -34.27 -21.88 15.04
C ASP A 704 -35.04 -20.66 15.60
N ILE A 705 -35.01 -19.51 14.90
CA ILE A 705 -35.73 -18.30 15.33
C ILE A 705 -37.17 -18.34 14.84
N ILE A 706 -38.10 -18.43 15.78
CA ILE A 706 -39.54 -18.31 15.51
C ILE A 706 -39.92 -16.83 15.66
N VAL A 707 -40.23 -16.18 14.54
CA VAL A 707 -40.71 -14.79 14.52
C VAL A 707 -42.23 -14.79 14.57
N GLY A 708 -42.82 -14.20 15.61
CA GLY A 708 -44.27 -14.04 15.79
C GLY A 708 -44.64 -12.57 16.00
N SER A 709 -45.94 -12.24 15.90
CA SER A 709 -46.40 -10.88 16.24
C SER A 709 -46.25 -10.62 17.74
N MET A 710 -45.98 -9.36 18.14
CA MET A 710 -45.90 -9.01 19.57
C MET A 710 -47.17 -9.42 20.32
N GLU A 711 -48.34 -9.30 19.69
CA GLU A 711 -49.62 -9.73 20.28
C GLU A 711 -49.70 -11.25 20.51
N GLU A 712 -49.14 -12.08 19.62
CA GLU A 712 -49.08 -13.53 19.80
C GLU A 712 -48.08 -13.93 20.87
N MET A 713 -46.94 -13.21 20.96
CA MET A 713 -45.93 -13.42 21.99
C MET A 713 -46.46 -13.03 23.37
N GLU A 714 -47.16 -11.90 23.48
CA GLU A 714 -47.85 -11.46 24.71
C GLU A 714 -48.96 -12.45 25.11
N LYS A 715 -49.72 -12.99 24.15
CA LYS A 715 -50.72 -14.04 24.43
C LYS A 715 -50.09 -15.33 24.92
N LEU A 716 -48.94 -15.74 24.37
CA LEU A 716 -48.17 -16.91 24.81
C LEU A 716 -47.55 -16.70 26.20
N GLN A 717 -47.07 -15.49 26.51
CA GLN A 717 -46.57 -15.12 27.83
C GLN A 717 -47.71 -14.99 28.87
N ALA A 718 -48.87 -14.48 28.48
CA ALA A 718 -50.07 -14.45 29.32
C ALA A 718 -50.63 -15.86 29.59
N ALA A 719 -50.54 -16.77 28.61
CA ALA A 719 -50.94 -18.17 28.74
C ALA A 719 -49.97 -18.99 29.60
N SER A 720 -48.68 -18.66 29.62
CA SER A 720 -47.69 -19.33 30.48
C SER A 720 -47.70 -18.80 31.92
N SER A 721 -47.93 -17.50 32.13
CA SER A 721 -48.07 -16.90 33.46
C SER A 721 -49.38 -17.27 34.18
N SER A 722 -50.40 -17.74 33.46
CA SER A 722 -51.65 -18.24 34.04
C SER A 722 -51.60 -19.71 34.49
N GLN A 723 -50.48 -20.42 34.25
CA GLN A 723 -50.26 -21.79 34.75
C GLN A 723 -49.49 -21.87 36.07
N GLU A 724 -49.05 -20.75 36.66
CA GLU A 724 -48.43 -20.74 37.99
C GLU A 724 -49.39 -20.16 39.06
N GLY A 725 -50.05 -21.05 39.80
CA GLY A 725 -50.65 -20.73 41.09
C GLY A 725 -51.15 -21.97 41.83
N PRO A 726 -51.25 -21.93 43.17
CA PRO A 726 -50.20 -21.71 44.16
C PRO A 726 -49.58 -23.05 44.64
N LYS A 727 -48.31 -23.04 45.06
CA LYS A 727 -47.73 -24.17 45.82
C LYS A 727 -48.32 -24.16 47.23
N GLU A 728 -49.29 -25.03 47.48
CA GLU A 728 -49.75 -25.35 48.84
C GLU A 728 -48.67 -26.13 49.59
N SER A 729 -48.36 -25.58 50.76
CA SER A 729 -47.62 -26.17 51.85
C SER A 729 -48.40 -27.30 52.50
N GLU A 730 -47.87 -28.53 52.51
CA GLU A 730 -48.17 -29.49 53.57
C GLU A 730 -46.93 -30.30 53.95
N VAL A 731 -46.58 -30.13 55.23
CA VAL A 731 -45.55 -30.82 55.98
C VAL A 731 -46.20 -32.05 56.63
N GLU A 732 -45.39 -33.09 56.84
CA GLU A 732 -45.57 -34.18 57.81
C GLU A 732 -46.47 -35.40 57.49
N SER A 733 -45.78 -36.51 57.24
CA SER A 733 -45.65 -37.63 58.20
C SER A 733 -46.34 -38.99 57.90
N VAL A 734 -45.54 -40.04 58.21
CA VAL A 734 -45.91 -41.39 58.68
C VAL A 734 -46.14 -42.53 57.67
N SER A 735 -45.11 -43.41 57.61
CA SER A 735 -45.10 -44.90 57.52
C SER A 735 -45.83 -45.59 56.36
N LYS A 736 -45.22 -46.51 55.61
CA LYS A 736 -44.50 -47.73 56.02
C LYS A 736 -43.46 -48.14 54.98
#